data_AF-A0AAW0R0Y0-F1
#
_entry.id   AF-A0AAW0R0Y0-F1
#
_cell.length_a   1.000
_cell.length_b   1.000
_cell.length_c   1.000
_cell.angle_alpha   90.00
_cell.angle_beta   90.00
_cell.angle_gamma   90.00
#
_symmetry.space_group_name_H-M   'P 1'
#
loop_
_entity.id
_entity.type
_entity.pdbx_description
1 polymer ?
#
loop_
_entity_poly.entity_id
_entity_poly.type
_entity_poly.pdbx_seq_one_letter_code
_entity_poly.pdbx_strand_id
1 'polypeptide(L)'
;MLGETHSPKRAGATFTDEIVFPQVYEDAWGAADALRSEIERARIFLYRMGNMNPEPGVRTEVKTIVQSPGYRTVPALAAAIQARVFAGRHASFATTPLLQCVRFMLIRARVVDVVFTDRTRAVMDFFFDPTLARNNRDDEVLRAGAERTVTYAYPAARLKVCIIGGGPTALASAISLAEKGAGRVEVHVWERRWVEVAGPEGTRVGYPPNAKRRDQVVTLQDSVTSLLTPGSRQALFEGRPEPVWPGSANIQIRKVEDRLLQRCQAPEFRAKSTICLHAEGVSREDISKVGDFHVLLGADGAASWVRKSYFHGYERERGKSFALGLAFDRPAGLPWSQPLNVFLTLGQTRYLLNASDYDGRGYLNMQLTEEEWHKMVSVDGEPVTFGRPGCLRAADGSIPDGFTPDQVFAPSEDRSGTLWQSIEDGLKLFGFKESEVINVVRIPIVVQAVLEGAQYLPPAETSSLQRPHGLVAVAGDAAMTVHFWPGRGLNSGIKSGIALGDELVSALDNGRFIGLPLDALRSYNDFLLQLQGREHDKRSLPILNQSGSPETLGWLIDQAPAVPDAVAVEWLVGAATQIAERLQRRADWPFEVVANVEPQIRIVLRQLSSATLRQMAVSFPWPTREMTGAEVLPIRSMRPEEKQKWLQQLWGLLRDQEEQQGMGKRLRAQSRFDGRARLPSASLSRFEAPRPSSWSSAPSSSSLSLSRSRASSLVGETGGLKRSNGTRSRAPPRFRPSYETSIQSTVASRDSRGGDGRNGNGGEMDLEWTAGNPVLSRSGSADGSFVGLGRMLSVAQRPGRAVLADAMSLALFRVQGD
;
A
#
# COMPACT_ATOMS: atom_id res chain seq x y z
N MET A 1 -33.37 -52.08 9.84
CA MET A 1 -34.60 -51.29 9.57
C MET A 1 -34.20 -50.04 8.78
N LEU A 2 -35.16 -49.36 8.16
CA LEU A 2 -34.92 -48.18 7.31
C LEU A 2 -34.53 -46.95 8.15
N GLY A 3 -33.76 -46.01 7.57
CA GLY A 3 -33.26 -44.82 8.27
C GLY A 3 -32.50 -43.85 7.36
N GLU A 4 -33.25 -43.03 6.62
CA GLU A 4 -32.89 -41.73 6.01
C GLU A 4 -31.47 -41.49 5.46
N THR A 5 -31.35 -41.49 4.13
CA THR A 5 -30.22 -40.87 3.42
C THR A 5 -30.41 -39.34 3.32
N HIS A 6 -29.69 -38.57 4.14
CA HIS A 6 -29.65 -37.11 3.99
C HIS A 6 -29.00 -36.69 2.65
N SER A 7 -29.82 -36.33 1.67
CA SER A 7 -29.35 -35.55 0.52
C SER A 7 -28.87 -34.17 0.99
N PRO A 8 -27.69 -33.69 0.56
CA PRO A 8 -27.23 -32.35 0.89
C PRO A 8 -28.17 -31.32 0.25
N LYS A 9 -28.86 -30.53 1.08
CA LYS A 9 -29.67 -29.40 0.59
C LYS A 9 -28.74 -28.44 -0.17
N ARG A 10 -29.03 -28.20 -1.45
CA ARG A 10 -28.41 -27.09 -2.19
C ARG A 10 -28.63 -25.81 -1.39
N ALA A 11 -27.54 -25.14 -0.99
CA ALA A 11 -27.62 -23.76 -0.55
C ALA A 11 -28.21 -22.91 -1.70
N GLY A 12 -28.98 -21.89 -1.35
CA GLY A 12 -29.94 -21.26 -2.27
C GLY A 12 -29.34 -20.88 -3.62
N ALA A 13 -29.85 -21.49 -4.69
CA ALA A 13 -29.68 -20.95 -6.03
C ALA A 13 -30.34 -19.56 -6.05
N THR A 14 -29.58 -18.55 -6.46
CA THR A 14 -30.12 -17.21 -6.67
C THR A 14 -30.64 -17.11 -8.11
N PHE A 15 -31.62 -16.23 -8.35
CA PHE A 15 -32.13 -15.95 -9.71
C PHE A 15 -31.02 -15.48 -10.69
N THR A 16 -29.85 -15.12 -10.18
CA THR A 16 -28.65 -14.76 -10.93
C THR A 16 -27.84 -15.94 -11.49
N ASP A 17 -28.39 -17.15 -11.60
CA ASP A 17 -27.81 -18.26 -12.39
C ASP A 17 -28.72 -18.78 -13.53
N GLU A 18 -29.83 -18.12 -13.83
CA GLU A 18 -30.80 -18.57 -14.86
C GLU A 18 -30.85 -17.69 -16.11
N ILE A 19 -31.40 -18.25 -17.20
CA ILE A 19 -31.72 -17.61 -18.49
C ILE A 19 -33.09 -18.11 -18.98
N VAL A 20 -33.89 -17.22 -19.57
CA VAL A 20 -35.29 -17.46 -19.93
C VAL A 20 -35.49 -17.31 -21.44
N PHE A 21 -36.32 -18.19 -22.01
CA PHE A 21 -36.69 -18.19 -23.43
C PHE A 21 -38.22 -18.33 -23.60
N PRO A 22 -38.81 -17.78 -24.68
CA PRO A 22 -40.18 -18.08 -25.06
C PRO A 22 -40.41 -19.57 -25.32
N GLN A 23 -41.56 -20.14 -24.95
CA GLN A 23 -41.89 -21.56 -25.20
C GLN A 23 -41.76 -21.97 -26.68
N VAL A 24 -42.02 -21.06 -27.62
CA VAL A 24 -41.85 -21.30 -29.07
C VAL A 24 -40.41 -21.67 -29.46
N TYR A 25 -39.41 -21.44 -28.60
CA TYR A 25 -38.05 -21.94 -28.82
C TYR A 25 -37.96 -23.47 -28.66
N GLU A 26 -38.61 -24.06 -27.65
CA GLU A 26 -38.77 -25.52 -27.55
C GLU A 26 -39.57 -26.08 -28.70
N ASP A 27 -40.72 -25.48 -28.98
CA ASP A 27 -41.64 -25.95 -30.04
C ASP A 27 -40.97 -25.92 -31.42
N ALA A 28 -40.08 -24.95 -31.65
CA ALA A 28 -39.28 -24.84 -32.88
C ALA A 28 -38.05 -25.76 -32.92
N TRP A 29 -37.51 -26.19 -31.76
CA TRP A 29 -36.46 -27.22 -31.67
C TRP A 29 -37.04 -28.62 -31.93
N GLY A 30 -38.23 -28.87 -31.37
CA GLY A 30 -38.96 -30.13 -31.42
C GLY A 30 -38.50 -31.12 -30.34
N ALA A 31 -39.29 -32.18 -30.18
CA ALA A 31 -38.97 -33.31 -29.31
C ALA A 31 -37.67 -34.03 -29.75
N ALA A 32 -37.19 -34.95 -28.90
CA ALA A 32 -36.04 -35.82 -29.18
C ALA A 32 -36.37 -36.91 -30.23
N ASP A 33 -36.73 -36.46 -31.42
CA ASP A 33 -37.05 -37.29 -32.59
C ASP A 33 -35.81 -38.08 -33.02
N ALA A 34 -35.91 -39.41 -33.03
CA ALA A 34 -34.79 -40.32 -33.16
C ALA A 34 -34.15 -40.35 -34.55
N LEU A 35 -34.83 -39.78 -35.55
CA LEU A 35 -34.43 -39.79 -36.96
C LEU A 35 -33.57 -38.58 -37.38
N ARG A 36 -33.29 -37.62 -36.48
CA ARG A 36 -32.53 -36.39 -36.81
C ARG A 36 -31.34 -36.18 -35.90
N SER A 37 -30.23 -35.75 -36.51
CA SER A 37 -29.03 -35.34 -35.78
C SER A 37 -29.18 -33.96 -35.12
N GLU A 38 -28.37 -33.70 -34.09
CA GLU A 38 -28.30 -32.38 -33.43
C GLU A 38 -27.95 -31.24 -34.40
N ILE A 39 -27.11 -31.49 -35.40
CA ILE A 39 -26.75 -30.49 -36.40
C ILE A 39 -27.91 -30.15 -37.34
N GLU A 40 -28.80 -31.10 -37.63
CA GLU A 40 -30.01 -30.85 -38.41
C GLU A 40 -31.08 -30.12 -37.57
N ARG A 41 -31.27 -30.51 -36.30
CA ARG A 41 -32.11 -29.74 -35.35
C ARG A 41 -31.66 -28.29 -35.25
N ALA A 42 -30.37 -28.06 -35.02
CA ALA A 42 -29.77 -26.72 -34.95
C ALA A 42 -29.97 -25.91 -36.25
N ARG A 43 -29.80 -26.52 -37.43
CA ARG A 43 -30.06 -25.87 -38.73
C ARG A 43 -31.53 -25.49 -38.91
N ILE A 44 -32.46 -26.40 -38.62
CA ILE A 44 -33.90 -26.14 -38.73
C ILE A 44 -34.34 -25.03 -37.77
N PHE A 45 -33.87 -25.07 -36.52
CA PHE A 45 -34.12 -24.05 -35.51
C PHE A 45 -33.58 -22.67 -35.95
N LEU A 46 -32.30 -22.58 -36.35
CA LEU A 46 -31.70 -21.33 -36.83
C LEU A 46 -32.36 -20.82 -38.12
N TYR A 47 -32.85 -21.68 -39.01
CA TYR A 47 -33.62 -21.24 -40.18
C TYR A 47 -34.95 -20.60 -39.77
N ARG A 48 -35.71 -21.26 -38.88
CA ARG A 48 -37.00 -20.77 -38.36
C ARG A 48 -36.83 -19.43 -37.64
N MET A 49 -35.97 -19.40 -36.62
CA MET A 49 -35.72 -18.22 -35.80
C MET A 49 -35.01 -17.11 -36.57
N GLY A 50 -34.06 -17.47 -37.44
CA GLY A 50 -33.36 -16.53 -38.31
C GLY A 50 -34.34 -15.73 -39.17
N ASN A 51 -35.30 -16.38 -39.83
CA ASN A 51 -36.29 -15.70 -40.67
C ASN A 51 -37.20 -14.72 -39.91
N MET A 52 -37.34 -14.86 -38.58
CA MET A 52 -38.11 -13.94 -37.72
C MET A 52 -37.27 -12.75 -37.20
N ASN A 53 -35.97 -12.70 -37.47
CA ASN A 53 -35.14 -11.54 -37.12
C ASN A 53 -35.57 -10.31 -37.94
N PRO A 54 -35.72 -9.12 -37.34
CA PRO A 54 -36.15 -7.92 -38.07
C PRO A 54 -35.17 -7.50 -39.18
N GLU A 55 -33.87 -7.68 -38.99
CA GLU A 55 -32.83 -7.14 -39.88
C GLU A 55 -32.66 -7.99 -41.16
N PRO A 56 -32.87 -7.44 -42.38
CA PRO A 56 -32.76 -8.21 -43.62
C PRO A 56 -31.35 -8.75 -43.92
N GLY A 57 -30.30 -8.03 -43.50
CA GLY A 57 -28.91 -8.49 -43.65
C GLY A 57 -28.63 -9.73 -42.80
N VAL A 58 -28.98 -9.67 -41.52
CA VAL A 58 -28.84 -10.78 -40.57
C VAL A 58 -29.61 -12.01 -41.04
N ARG A 59 -30.85 -11.84 -41.54
CA ARG A 59 -31.65 -12.93 -42.13
C ARG A 59 -30.91 -13.63 -43.27
N THR A 60 -30.35 -12.87 -44.20
CA THR A 60 -29.62 -13.37 -45.38
C THR A 60 -28.36 -14.14 -44.99
N GLU A 61 -27.59 -13.62 -44.03
CA GLU A 61 -26.36 -14.25 -43.55
C GLU A 61 -26.62 -15.52 -42.73
N VAL A 62 -27.57 -15.50 -41.78
CA VAL A 62 -27.97 -16.70 -41.03
C VAL A 62 -28.45 -17.80 -41.98
N LYS A 63 -29.24 -17.46 -43.00
CA LYS A 63 -29.66 -18.41 -44.04
C LYS A 63 -28.46 -19.01 -44.79
N THR A 64 -27.51 -18.19 -45.22
CA THR A 64 -26.28 -18.64 -45.91
C THR A 64 -25.44 -19.58 -45.05
N ILE A 65 -25.29 -19.27 -43.75
CA ILE A 65 -24.59 -20.13 -42.78
C ILE A 65 -25.31 -21.47 -42.61
N VAL A 66 -26.62 -21.44 -42.41
CA VAL A 66 -27.47 -22.63 -42.20
C VAL A 66 -27.57 -23.53 -43.43
N GLN A 67 -27.39 -22.98 -44.64
CA GLN A 67 -27.35 -23.74 -45.88
C GLN A 67 -25.95 -24.28 -46.25
N SER A 68 -24.86 -23.71 -45.71
CA SER A 68 -23.48 -24.14 -46.02
C SER A 68 -23.18 -25.56 -45.48
N PRO A 69 -22.71 -26.50 -46.32
CA PRO A 69 -22.35 -27.86 -45.87
C PRO A 69 -21.02 -27.92 -45.09
N GLY A 70 -20.25 -26.82 -45.03
CA GLY A 70 -18.97 -26.78 -44.33
C GLY A 70 -19.08 -26.84 -42.80
N TYR A 71 -20.17 -26.34 -42.22
CA TYR A 71 -20.36 -26.23 -40.77
C TYR A 71 -21.00 -27.52 -40.21
N ARG A 72 -20.18 -28.55 -40.00
CA ARG A 72 -20.62 -29.92 -39.62
C ARG A 72 -21.01 -30.11 -38.15
N THR A 73 -20.83 -29.12 -37.28
CA THR A 73 -21.14 -29.22 -35.84
C THR A 73 -21.83 -27.95 -35.32
N VAL A 74 -22.57 -28.05 -34.21
CA VAL A 74 -23.28 -26.90 -33.61
C VAL A 74 -22.31 -25.77 -33.20
N PRO A 75 -21.14 -26.05 -32.57
CA PRO A 75 -20.13 -25.02 -32.35
C PRO A 75 -19.59 -24.40 -33.66
N ALA A 76 -19.52 -25.15 -34.77
CA ALA A 76 -19.07 -24.60 -36.05
C ALA A 76 -20.11 -23.63 -36.66
N LEU A 77 -21.42 -23.87 -36.48
CA LEU A 77 -22.47 -22.91 -36.85
C LEU A 77 -22.41 -21.65 -35.97
N ALA A 78 -22.30 -21.82 -34.65
CA ALA A 78 -22.19 -20.68 -33.73
C ALA A 78 -20.95 -19.82 -34.01
N ALA A 79 -19.78 -20.44 -34.25
CA ALA A 79 -18.57 -19.74 -34.67
C ALA A 79 -18.73 -19.02 -36.03
N ALA A 80 -19.50 -19.58 -36.96
CA ALA A 80 -19.80 -18.93 -38.24
C ALA A 80 -20.70 -17.70 -38.05
N ILE A 81 -21.68 -17.75 -37.15
CA ILE A 81 -22.53 -16.60 -36.79
C ILE A 81 -21.71 -15.52 -36.09
N GLN A 82 -20.87 -15.89 -35.11
CA GLN A 82 -19.94 -14.99 -34.44
C GLN A 82 -19.04 -14.25 -35.45
N ALA A 83 -18.44 -14.98 -36.40
CA ALA A 83 -17.53 -14.39 -37.38
C ALA A 83 -18.22 -13.56 -38.48
N ARG A 84 -19.37 -14.00 -39.01
CA ARG A 84 -20.01 -13.38 -40.18
C ARG A 84 -21.10 -12.37 -39.86
N VAL A 85 -21.80 -12.52 -38.73
CA VAL A 85 -22.91 -11.63 -38.33
C VAL A 85 -22.45 -10.63 -37.27
N PHE A 86 -21.68 -11.07 -36.28
CA PHE A 86 -21.15 -10.20 -35.23
C PHE A 86 -19.74 -9.67 -35.49
N ALA A 87 -19.08 -10.08 -36.58
CA ALA A 87 -17.68 -9.73 -36.87
C ALA A 87 -16.70 -10.00 -35.69
N GLY A 88 -17.02 -10.94 -34.81
CA GLY A 88 -16.28 -11.25 -33.58
C GLY A 88 -16.51 -10.32 -32.37
N ARG A 89 -17.40 -9.32 -32.46
CA ARG A 89 -17.63 -8.31 -31.41
C ARG A 89 -19.11 -8.00 -31.17
N HIS A 90 -19.49 -7.79 -29.91
CA HIS A 90 -20.80 -7.26 -29.52
C HIS A 90 -20.84 -5.74 -29.68
N ALA A 91 -21.80 -5.23 -30.47
CA ALA A 91 -21.99 -3.79 -30.70
C ALA A 91 -22.56 -3.04 -29.47
N SER A 92 -23.22 -3.77 -28.56
CA SER A 92 -23.68 -3.26 -27.25
C SER A 92 -23.70 -4.40 -26.23
N PHE A 93 -23.96 -4.11 -24.96
CA PHE A 93 -24.17 -5.14 -23.93
C PHE A 93 -25.61 -5.69 -23.90
N ALA A 94 -26.50 -5.25 -24.79
CA ALA A 94 -27.88 -5.71 -24.85
C ALA A 94 -28.02 -7.06 -25.58
N THR A 95 -28.96 -7.90 -25.13
CA THR A 95 -29.23 -9.19 -25.76
C THR A 95 -30.05 -9.02 -27.04
N THR A 96 -29.47 -9.30 -28.22
CA THR A 96 -30.25 -9.32 -29.47
C THR A 96 -31.08 -10.61 -29.58
N PRO A 97 -32.17 -10.64 -30.38
CA PRO A 97 -32.93 -11.87 -30.62
C PRO A 97 -32.07 -13.01 -31.15
N LEU A 98 -31.12 -12.74 -32.05
CA LEU A 98 -30.21 -13.77 -32.59
C LEU A 98 -29.23 -14.30 -31.52
N LEU A 99 -28.69 -13.42 -30.67
CA LEU A 99 -27.86 -13.84 -29.53
C LEU A 99 -28.65 -14.78 -28.61
N GLN A 100 -29.92 -14.49 -28.33
CA GLN A 100 -30.78 -15.36 -27.54
C GLN A 100 -31.06 -16.71 -28.24
N CYS A 101 -31.28 -16.71 -29.56
CA CYS A 101 -31.42 -17.94 -30.35
C CYS A 101 -30.16 -18.82 -30.30
N VAL A 102 -28.96 -18.25 -30.46
CA VAL A 102 -27.70 -19.01 -30.44
C VAL A 102 -27.42 -19.56 -29.03
N ARG A 103 -27.69 -18.78 -27.98
CA ARG A 103 -27.62 -19.25 -26.58
C ARG A 103 -28.50 -20.48 -26.34
N PHE A 104 -29.76 -20.41 -26.75
CA PHE A 104 -30.69 -21.53 -26.63
C PHE A 104 -30.18 -22.78 -27.37
N MET A 105 -29.77 -22.63 -28.64
CA MET A 105 -29.21 -23.72 -29.44
C MET A 105 -28.00 -24.38 -28.76
N LEU A 106 -27.07 -23.60 -28.20
CA LEU A 106 -25.88 -24.12 -27.51
C LEU A 106 -26.23 -24.88 -26.23
N ILE A 107 -27.25 -24.42 -25.49
CA ILE A 107 -27.79 -25.11 -24.30
C ILE A 107 -28.49 -26.42 -24.70
N ARG A 108 -29.40 -26.39 -25.68
CA ARG A 108 -30.20 -27.58 -26.07
C ARG A 108 -29.38 -28.67 -26.74
N ALA A 109 -28.41 -28.30 -27.56
CA ALA A 109 -27.41 -29.23 -28.12
C ALA A 109 -26.32 -29.64 -27.11
N ARG A 110 -26.46 -29.27 -25.82
CA ARG A 110 -25.58 -29.63 -24.71
C ARG A 110 -24.10 -29.31 -24.93
N VAL A 111 -23.78 -28.28 -25.73
CA VAL A 111 -22.40 -27.87 -26.00
C VAL A 111 -21.65 -27.50 -24.71
N VAL A 112 -22.40 -27.00 -23.71
CA VAL A 112 -21.98 -26.76 -22.32
C VAL A 112 -21.30 -27.96 -21.64
N ASP A 113 -21.71 -29.18 -21.97
CA ASP A 113 -21.19 -30.41 -21.36
C ASP A 113 -19.97 -30.97 -22.13
N VAL A 114 -19.62 -30.36 -23.26
CA VAL A 114 -18.72 -30.90 -24.31
C VAL A 114 -17.63 -29.89 -24.70
N VAL A 115 -17.20 -29.04 -23.76
CA VAL A 115 -16.20 -27.98 -23.98
C VAL A 115 -14.77 -28.56 -23.96
N PHE A 116 -14.47 -29.42 -24.93
CA PHE A 116 -13.19 -30.13 -25.06
C PHE A 116 -12.18 -29.50 -26.05
N THR A 117 -12.51 -28.35 -26.65
CA THR A 117 -11.59 -27.64 -27.58
C THR A 117 -11.60 -26.14 -27.33
N ASP A 118 -10.50 -25.45 -27.62
CA ASP A 118 -10.40 -23.99 -27.49
C ASP A 118 -11.34 -23.27 -28.45
N ARG A 119 -11.66 -23.87 -29.60
CA ARG A 119 -12.71 -23.37 -30.51
C ARG A 119 -14.10 -23.44 -29.89
N THR A 120 -14.40 -24.50 -29.12
CA THR A 120 -15.65 -24.55 -28.35
C THR A 120 -15.63 -23.51 -27.21
N ARG A 121 -14.49 -23.34 -26.52
CA ARG A 121 -14.35 -22.33 -25.47
C ARG A 121 -14.56 -20.91 -26.01
N ALA A 122 -13.95 -20.54 -27.12
CA ALA A 122 -14.09 -19.22 -27.73
C ALA A 122 -15.54 -18.89 -28.17
N VAL A 123 -16.31 -19.91 -28.58
CA VAL A 123 -17.76 -19.78 -28.85
C VAL A 123 -18.54 -19.58 -27.55
N MET A 124 -18.27 -20.38 -26.52
CA MET A 124 -18.93 -20.25 -25.22
C MET A 124 -18.63 -18.89 -24.57
N ASP A 125 -17.37 -18.45 -24.60
CA ASP A 125 -16.91 -17.15 -24.11
C ASP A 125 -17.67 -16.01 -24.78
N PHE A 126 -17.79 -16.03 -26.12
CA PHE A 126 -18.46 -14.98 -26.87
C PHE A 126 -19.98 -14.94 -26.62
N PHE A 127 -20.67 -16.08 -26.66
CA PHE A 127 -22.13 -16.10 -26.52
C PHE A 127 -22.61 -16.01 -25.06
N PHE A 128 -21.79 -16.41 -24.08
CA PHE A 128 -22.15 -16.41 -22.65
C PHE A 128 -21.29 -15.46 -21.77
N ASP A 129 -20.63 -14.48 -22.40
CA ASP A 129 -19.93 -13.36 -21.72
C ASP A 129 -20.75 -12.84 -20.52
N PRO A 130 -20.15 -12.79 -19.30
CA PRO A 130 -20.87 -12.48 -18.07
C PRO A 130 -21.28 -11.01 -17.95
N THR A 131 -20.81 -10.14 -18.84
CA THR A 131 -21.08 -8.70 -18.86
C THR A 131 -22.19 -8.31 -19.85
N LEU A 132 -22.67 -9.26 -20.66
CA LEU A 132 -23.86 -9.07 -21.49
C LEU A 132 -25.13 -9.22 -20.64
N ALA A 133 -26.20 -8.53 -21.06
CA ALA A 133 -27.54 -8.89 -20.62
C ALA A 133 -27.82 -10.37 -20.98
N ARG A 134 -28.60 -11.06 -20.13
CA ARG A 134 -28.89 -12.49 -20.29
C ARG A 134 -30.15 -12.78 -21.09
N ASN A 135 -31.19 -11.99 -20.84
CA ASN A 135 -32.49 -12.08 -21.49
C ASN A 135 -32.68 -10.85 -22.39
N ASN A 136 -33.35 -11.00 -23.53
CA ASN A 136 -33.75 -9.86 -24.36
C ASN A 136 -34.83 -9.05 -23.64
N ARG A 137 -34.58 -7.76 -23.41
CA ARG A 137 -35.55 -6.87 -22.74
C ARG A 137 -36.70 -6.48 -23.67
N ASP A 138 -36.46 -6.49 -24.97
CA ASP A 138 -37.43 -6.09 -26.01
C ASP A 138 -38.18 -7.31 -26.59
N ASP A 139 -38.10 -8.47 -25.92
CA ASP A 139 -38.95 -9.61 -26.17
C ASP A 139 -40.33 -9.37 -25.53
N GLU A 140 -41.36 -9.16 -26.37
CA GLU A 140 -42.73 -8.88 -25.90
C GLU A 140 -43.29 -9.99 -25.01
N VAL A 141 -42.87 -11.24 -25.21
CA VAL A 141 -43.29 -12.39 -24.38
C VAL A 141 -42.82 -12.20 -22.93
N LEU A 142 -41.59 -11.70 -22.75
CA LEU A 142 -41.01 -11.43 -21.43
C LEU A 142 -41.55 -10.13 -20.80
N ARG A 143 -41.94 -9.13 -21.61
CA ARG A 143 -42.54 -7.88 -21.11
C ARG A 143 -44.01 -8.04 -20.72
N ALA A 144 -44.77 -8.87 -21.43
CA ALA A 144 -46.19 -9.11 -21.19
C ALA A 144 -46.48 -10.10 -20.05
N GLY A 145 -45.45 -10.78 -19.51
CA GLY A 145 -45.63 -11.84 -18.52
C GLY A 145 -46.39 -13.05 -19.07
N ALA A 146 -46.28 -13.31 -20.37
CA ALA A 146 -47.11 -14.30 -21.06
C ALA A 146 -46.83 -15.74 -20.56
N GLU A 147 -47.90 -16.52 -20.40
CA GLU A 147 -47.98 -17.69 -19.50
C GLU A 147 -47.08 -18.91 -19.84
N ARG A 148 -46.21 -18.82 -20.87
CA ARG A 148 -45.35 -19.93 -21.31
C ARG A 148 -43.94 -19.48 -21.69
N THR A 149 -43.06 -19.48 -20.70
CA THR A 149 -41.61 -19.36 -20.84
C THR A 149 -40.91 -20.62 -20.34
N VAL A 150 -39.75 -20.94 -20.91
CA VAL A 150 -38.86 -22.00 -20.41
C VAL A 150 -37.59 -21.40 -19.81
N THR A 151 -37.11 -22.00 -18.72
CA THR A 151 -35.95 -21.52 -17.96
C THR A 151 -34.85 -22.58 -17.98
N TYR A 152 -33.62 -22.14 -18.21
CA TYR A 152 -32.41 -22.97 -18.17
C TYR A 152 -31.36 -22.34 -17.27
N ALA A 153 -30.43 -23.16 -16.76
CA ALA A 153 -29.21 -22.65 -16.14
C ALA A 153 -28.39 -21.87 -17.18
N TYR A 154 -27.89 -20.69 -16.82
CA TYR A 154 -27.05 -19.86 -17.68
C TYR A 154 -25.58 -20.31 -17.56
N PRO A 155 -24.96 -20.87 -18.61
CA PRO A 155 -23.59 -21.37 -18.57
C PRO A 155 -22.59 -20.21 -18.73
N ALA A 156 -22.55 -19.32 -17.74
CA ALA A 156 -21.76 -18.10 -17.77
C ALA A 156 -20.28 -18.36 -18.11
N ALA A 157 -19.77 -17.61 -19.09
CA ALA A 157 -18.35 -17.57 -19.37
C ALA A 157 -17.57 -16.89 -18.24
N ARG A 158 -16.24 -17.07 -18.25
CA ARG A 158 -15.37 -16.56 -17.18
C ARG A 158 -15.13 -15.06 -17.29
N LEU A 159 -15.15 -14.38 -16.15
CA LEU A 159 -14.66 -13.01 -16.05
C LEU A 159 -13.12 -13.02 -16.16
N LYS A 160 -12.62 -12.79 -17.37
CA LYS A 160 -11.18 -12.62 -17.68
C LYS A 160 -10.64 -11.30 -17.14
N VAL A 161 -9.59 -11.35 -16.32
CA VAL A 161 -8.86 -10.23 -15.73
C VAL A 161 -7.40 -10.28 -16.19
N CYS A 162 -6.92 -9.23 -16.85
CA CYS A 162 -5.50 -9.03 -17.14
C CYS A 162 -4.83 -8.31 -15.95
N ILE A 163 -3.66 -8.76 -15.51
CA ILE A 163 -2.85 -8.12 -14.48
C ILE A 163 -1.46 -7.85 -15.05
N ILE A 164 -1.03 -6.60 -14.97
CA ILE A 164 0.29 -6.14 -15.40
C ILE A 164 1.23 -6.07 -14.19
N GLY A 165 2.39 -6.72 -14.30
CA GLY A 165 3.36 -6.91 -13.23
C GLY A 165 3.18 -8.25 -12.51
N GLY A 166 4.29 -8.82 -12.04
CA GLY A 166 4.35 -10.10 -11.30
C GLY A 166 4.92 -9.96 -9.89
N GLY A 167 4.90 -8.74 -9.34
CA GLY A 167 5.27 -8.48 -7.95
C GLY A 167 4.24 -9.01 -6.94
N PRO A 168 4.54 -8.95 -5.63
CA PRO A 168 3.69 -9.53 -4.58
C PRO A 168 2.22 -9.07 -4.61
N THR A 169 1.95 -7.81 -4.93
CA THR A 169 0.58 -7.27 -5.08
C THR A 169 -0.19 -7.97 -6.19
N ALA A 170 0.44 -8.17 -7.34
CA ALA A 170 -0.17 -8.82 -8.50
C ALA A 170 -0.48 -10.30 -8.20
N LEU A 171 0.49 -11.02 -7.63
CA LEU A 171 0.34 -12.43 -7.26
C LEU A 171 -0.75 -12.62 -6.20
N ALA A 172 -0.78 -11.79 -5.15
CA ALA A 172 -1.84 -11.81 -4.13
C ALA A 172 -3.22 -11.48 -4.72
N SER A 173 -3.30 -10.57 -5.71
CA SER A 173 -4.54 -10.26 -6.43
C SER A 173 -5.01 -11.45 -7.27
N ALA A 174 -4.11 -12.09 -8.01
CA ALA A 174 -4.41 -13.26 -8.85
C ALA A 174 -4.92 -14.45 -8.02
N ILE A 175 -4.26 -14.75 -6.90
CA ILE A 175 -4.67 -15.78 -5.95
C ILE A 175 -6.05 -15.44 -5.37
N SER A 176 -6.26 -14.20 -4.88
CA SER A 176 -7.55 -13.78 -4.34
C SER A 176 -8.67 -13.85 -5.38
N LEU A 177 -8.40 -13.61 -6.65
CA LEU A 177 -9.37 -13.68 -7.74
C LEU A 177 -9.73 -15.12 -8.09
N ALA A 178 -8.74 -16.00 -8.23
CA ALA A 178 -8.97 -17.41 -8.55
C ALA A 178 -9.67 -18.16 -7.40
N GLU A 179 -9.25 -17.94 -6.15
CA GLU A 179 -9.84 -18.60 -4.98
C GLU A 179 -11.29 -18.17 -4.73
N LYS A 180 -11.60 -16.86 -4.81
CA LYS A 180 -12.97 -16.36 -4.61
C LYS A 180 -13.88 -16.56 -5.82
N GLY A 181 -13.32 -16.45 -7.03
CA GLY A 181 -14.06 -16.68 -8.27
C GLY A 181 -14.50 -18.13 -8.47
N ALA A 182 -13.87 -19.07 -7.75
CA ALA A 182 -14.19 -20.51 -7.74
C ALA A 182 -14.22 -21.18 -9.14
N GLY A 183 -13.47 -20.62 -10.11
CA GLY A 183 -13.45 -21.08 -11.51
C GLY A 183 -14.31 -20.27 -12.49
N ARG A 184 -15.04 -19.25 -12.02
CA ARG A 184 -15.81 -18.27 -12.82
C ARG A 184 -15.01 -17.00 -13.16
N VAL A 185 -13.78 -16.91 -12.64
CA VAL A 185 -12.81 -15.83 -12.94
C VAL A 185 -11.56 -16.49 -13.53
N GLU A 186 -10.98 -15.83 -14.53
CA GLU A 186 -9.77 -16.25 -15.23
C GLU A 186 -8.75 -15.12 -15.17
N VAL A 187 -7.52 -15.39 -14.73
CA VAL A 187 -6.53 -14.35 -14.46
C VAL A 187 -5.31 -14.54 -15.35
N HIS A 188 -4.92 -13.51 -16.08
CA HIS A 188 -3.71 -13.49 -16.92
C HIS A 188 -2.70 -12.51 -16.32
N VAL A 189 -1.58 -13.01 -15.76
CA VAL A 189 -0.55 -12.18 -15.12
C VAL A 189 0.67 -12.08 -16.04
N TRP A 190 1.10 -10.86 -16.35
CA TRP A 190 2.17 -10.58 -17.32
C TRP A 190 3.37 -9.91 -16.62
N GLU A 191 4.56 -10.49 -16.73
CA GLU A 191 5.77 -10.02 -16.03
C GLU A 191 7.06 -10.27 -16.84
N ARG A 192 7.70 -9.18 -17.26
CA ARG A 192 8.95 -9.19 -18.06
C ARG A 192 10.17 -9.77 -17.35
N ARG A 193 10.14 -9.92 -16.01
CA ARG A 193 11.24 -10.46 -15.21
C ARG A 193 11.22 -12.00 -15.12
N TRP A 194 10.16 -12.64 -15.58
CA TRP A 194 10.04 -14.09 -15.55
C TRP A 194 10.65 -14.74 -16.79
N VAL A 195 10.91 -16.03 -16.67
CA VAL A 195 11.27 -16.93 -17.77
C VAL A 195 10.50 -18.24 -17.62
N GLU A 196 10.27 -18.92 -18.74
CA GLU A 196 9.88 -20.33 -18.71
C GLU A 196 11.07 -21.20 -18.26
N VAL A 197 10.77 -22.19 -17.43
CA VAL A 197 11.75 -23.13 -16.88
C VAL A 197 11.19 -24.54 -17.06
N ALA A 198 11.95 -25.42 -17.72
CA ALA A 198 11.60 -26.83 -17.80
C ALA A 198 11.62 -27.48 -16.41
N GLY A 199 10.68 -28.40 -16.16
CA GLY A 199 10.58 -29.16 -14.91
C GLY A 199 10.01 -30.56 -15.13
N PRO A 200 10.08 -31.44 -14.13
CA PRO A 200 9.57 -32.81 -14.23
C PRO A 200 8.04 -32.89 -14.39
N GLU A 201 7.32 -31.85 -13.97
CA GLU A 201 5.87 -31.68 -14.17
C GLU A 201 5.54 -30.85 -15.44
N GLY A 202 6.49 -30.68 -16.35
CA GLY A 202 6.39 -29.78 -17.51
C GLY A 202 6.90 -28.37 -17.24
N THR A 203 6.58 -27.45 -18.16
CA THR A 203 7.03 -26.05 -18.09
C THR A 203 6.39 -25.32 -16.90
N ARG A 204 7.22 -24.60 -16.14
CA ARG A 204 6.82 -23.71 -15.04
C ARG A 204 7.37 -22.31 -15.29
N VAL A 205 6.74 -21.31 -14.67
CA VAL A 205 7.24 -19.93 -14.70
C VAL A 205 8.12 -19.66 -13.48
N GLY A 206 9.25 -18.99 -13.67
CA GLY A 206 10.21 -18.65 -12.61
C GLY A 206 11.04 -17.41 -12.94
N TYR A 207 12.06 -17.12 -12.13
CA TYR A 207 13.05 -16.08 -12.42
C TYR A 207 14.33 -16.71 -13.02
N PRO A 208 15.05 -16.01 -13.92
CA PRO A 208 16.33 -16.50 -14.42
C PRO A 208 17.38 -16.55 -13.29
N PRO A 209 18.39 -17.45 -13.35
CA PRO A 209 19.30 -17.70 -12.23
C PRO A 209 20.07 -16.47 -11.73
N ASN A 210 20.36 -15.53 -12.62
CA ASN A 210 21.08 -14.27 -12.38
C ASN A 210 20.16 -13.06 -12.15
N ALA A 211 18.87 -13.26 -11.87
CA ALA A 211 17.92 -12.17 -11.65
C ALA A 211 18.30 -11.30 -10.43
N LYS A 212 18.83 -10.09 -10.67
CA LYS A 212 18.98 -9.05 -9.63
C LYS A 212 17.57 -8.67 -9.13
N ARG A 213 17.28 -8.95 -7.86
CA ARG A 213 15.96 -8.83 -7.22
C ARG A 213 16.08 -8.10 -5.87
N ARG A 214 14.93 -7.73 -5.27
CA ARG A 214 14.91 -7.01 -3.98
C ARG A 214 15.03 -7.99 -2.81
N ASP A 215 16.21 -8.06 -2.20
CA ASP A 215 16.44 -8.78 -0.94
C ASP A 215 16.00 -7.97 0.31
N GLN A 216 15.21 -6.89 0.12
CA GLN A 216 14.56 -6.13 1.20
C GLN A 216 13.65 -7.03 2.05
N VAL A 217 13.68 -6.83 3.38
CA VAL A 217 12.72 -7.43 4.30
C VAL A 217 11.54 -6.49 4.55
N VAL A 218 10.34 -7.06 4.67
CA VAL A 218 9.07 -6.35 4.87
C VAL A 218 8.28 -6.93 6.05
N THR A 219 7.69 -6.05 6.85
CA THR A 219 6.95 -6.42 8.07
C THR A 219 5.44 -6.52 7.79
N LEU A 220 4.96 -7.74 7.59
CA LEU A 220 3.54 -8.03 7.36
C LEU A 220 2.75 -8.08 8.68
N GLN A 221 1.52 -7.60 8.68
CA GLN A 221 0.64 -7.64 9.86
C GLN A 221 -0.27 -8.88 9.85
N ASP A 222 -0.57 -9.45 11.01
CA ASP A 222 -1.51 -10.57 11.14
C ASP A 222 -2.93 -10.19 10.71
N SER A 223 -3.35 -8.95 10.94
CA SER A 223 -4.62 -8.40 10.46
C SER A 223 -4.73 -8.29 8.94
N VAL A 224 -3.62 -8.48 8.20
CA VAL A 224 -3.60 -8.55 6.73
C VAL A 224 -3.39 -9.99 6.27
N THR A 225 -2.52 -10.76 6.92
CA THR A 225 -2.23 -12.15 6.50
C THR A 225 -3.30 -13.17 6.94
N SER A 226 -4.17 -12.84 7.89
CA SER A 226 -5.37 -13.64 8.24
C SER A 226 -6.49 -13.60 7.20
N LEU A 227 -6.51 -12.55 6.35
CA LEU A 227 -7.41 -12.38 5.20
C LEU A 227 -7.07 -13.34 4.04
N LEU A 228 -5.85 -13.89 4.04
CA LEU A 228 -5.45 -14.93 3.09
C LEU A 228 -6.11 -16.26 3.47
N THR A 229 -6.46 -17.06 2.47
CA THR A 229 -6.90 -18.44 2.70
C THR A 229 -5.80 -19.25 3.42
N PRO A 230 -6.14 -20.33 4.15
CA PRO A 230 -5.16 -21.12 4.89
C PRO A 230 -4.01 -21.63 4.00
N GLY A 231 -4.30 -22.09 2.78
CA GLY A 231 -3.29 -22.53 1.82
C GLY A 231 -2.37 -21.39 1.36
N SER A 232 -2.91 -20.20 1.13
CA SER A 232 -2.12 -19.03 0.68
C SER A 232 -1.33 -18.37 1.82
N ARG A 233 -1.82 -18.38 3.07
CA ARG A 233 -1.03 -18.01 4.26
C ARG A 233 0.07 -19.04 4.55
N GLN A 234 -0.22 -20.33 4.38
CA GLN A 234 0.76 -21.40 4.53
C GLN A 234 1.85 -21.32 3.46
N ALA A 235 1.51 -21.03 2.21
CA ALA A 235 2.49 -20.80 1.15
C ALA A 235 3.39 -19.59 1.49
N LEU A 236 2.80 -18.45 1.89
CA LEU A 236 3.53 -17.22 2.22
C LEU A 236 4.59 -17.39 3.32
N PHE A 237 4.31 -18.16 4.37
CA PHE A 237 5.20 -18.31 5.53
C PHE A 237 5.87 -19.68 5.67
N GLU A 238 5.48 -20.71 4.91
CA GLU A 238 5.86 -22.11 5.11
C GLU A 238 5.60 -22.60 6.56
N GLY A 239 4.58 -22.03 7.21
CA GLY A 239 4.25 -22.28 8.62
C GLY A 239 5.20 -21.64 9.64
N ARG A 240 6.18 -20.84 9.19
CA ARG A 240 7.22 -20.22 10.03
C ARG A 240 7.28 -18.68 9.85
N PRO A 241 6.27 -17.93 10.32
CA PRO A 241 6.36 -16.48 10.41
C PRO A 241 7.42 -16.07 11.44
N GLU A 242 8.33 -15.15 11.10
CA GLU A 242 9.31 -14.59 12.03
C GLU A 242 8.71 -13.38 12.76
N PRO A 243 8.36 -13.45 14.06
CA PRO A 243 7.77 -12.32 14.77
C PRO A 243 8.76 -11.18 14.97
N VAL A 244 8.27 -9.93 14.98
CA VAL A 244 9.11 -8.71 15.03
C VAL A 244 8.63 -7.73 16.09
N TRP A 245 7.33 -7.47 16.09
CA TRP A 245 6.62 -6.70 17.11
C TRP A 245 5.15 -7.19 17.11
N PRO A 246 4.32 -6.77 18.08
CA PRO A 246 2.97 -7.30 18.27
C PRO A 246 2.11 -7.37 17.00
N GLY A 247 1.55 -8.54 16.72
CA GLY A 247 0.67 -8.79 15.58
C GLY A 247 1.33 -8.69 14.21
N SER A 248 2.63 -9.02 14.09
CA SER A 248 3.38 -8.88 12.84
C SER A 248 4.56 -9.84 12.69
N ALA A 249 4.94 -10.09 11.44
CA ALA A 249 6.08 -10.92 11.07
C ALA A 249 6.92 -10.33 9.91
N ASN A 250 8.23 -10.55 9.94
CA ASN A 250 9.14 -10.20 8.84
C ASN A 250 9.24 -11.32 7.80
N ILE A 251 9.50 -10.93 6.56
CA ILE A 251 9.83 -11.81 5.44
C ILE A 251 10.57 -11.04 4.34
N GLN A 252 11.53 -11.65 3.65
CA GLN A 252 12.15 -11.06 2.45
C GLN A 252 11.13 -10.92 1.31
N ILE A 253 11.10 -9.78 0.61
CA ILE A 253 10.25 -9.57 -0.59
C ILE A 253 10.52 -10.67 -1.62
N ARG A 254 11.78 -11.08 -1.80
CA ARG A 254 12.20 -12.22 -2.62
C ARG A 254 11.40 -13.49 -2.32
N LYS A 255 11.36 -13.90 -1.04
CA LYS A 255 10.58 -15.05 -0.58
C LYS A 255 9.08 -14.87 -0.79
N VAL A 256 8.54 -13.66 -0.60
CA VAL A 256 7.11 -13.38 -0.90
C VAL A 256 6.82 -13.59 -2.39
N GLU A 257 7.63 -13.02 -3.28
CA GLU A 257 7.51 -13.23 -4.74
C GLU A 257 7.58 -14.72 -5.09
N ASP A 258 8.60 -15.44 -4.61
CA ASP A 258 8.83 -16.85 -4.98
C ASP A 258 7.71 -17.76 -4.46
N ARG A 259 7.31 -17.60 -3.20
CA ARG A 259 6.25 -18.41 -2.58
C ARG A 259 4.87 -18.12 -3.16
N LEU A 260 4.54 -16.86 -3.48
CA LEU A 260 3.27 -16.53 -4.14
C LEU A 260 3.27 -16.92 -5.62
N LEU A 261 4.40 -16.87 -6.33
CA LEU A 261 4.54 -17.38 -7.70
C LEU A 261 4.38 -18.90 -7.75
N GLN A 262 4.89 -19.62 -6.74
CA GLN A 262 4.63 -21.05 -6.56
C GLN A 262 3.15 -21.30 -6.22
N ARG A 263 2.53 -20.49 -5.34
CA ARG A 263 1.10 -20.60 -5.01
C ARG A 263 0.21 -20.42 -6.24
N CYS A 264 0.47 -19.45 -7.11
CA CYS A 264 -0.22 -19.25 -8.39
C CYS A 264 -0.16 -20.47 -9.32
N GLN A 265 0.88 -21.29 -9.19
CA GLN A 265 1.13 -22.48 -10.00
C GLN A 265 0.65 -23.79 -9.35
N ALA A 266 -0.10 -23.71 -8.26
CA ALA A 266 -0.63 -24.90 -7.59
C ALA A 266 -1.60 -25.70 -8.48
N PRO A 267 -1.70 -27.03 -8.31
CA PRO A 267 -2.47 -27.90 -9.22
C PRO A 267 -3.93 -27.50 -9.40
N GLU A 268 -4.59 -26.99 -8.36
CA GLU A 268 -6.01 -26.58 -8.43
C GLU A 268 -6.25 -25.36 -9.32
N PHE A 269 -5.24 -24.51 -9.54
CA PHE A 269 -5.31 -23.38 -10.47
C PHE A 269 -4.90 -23.78 -11.88
N ARG A 270 -3.82 -24.57 -12.02
CA ARG A 270 -3.33 -25.11 -13.30
C ARG A 270 -4.38 -25.98 -13.98
N ALA A 271 -4.91 -26.98 -13.28
CA ALA A 271 -5.86 -27.97 -13.84
C ALA A 271 -7.21 -27.37 -14.25
N LYS A 272 -7.50 -26.13 -13.83
CA LYS A 272 -8.69 -25.38 -14.24
C LYS A 272 -8.36 -24.21 -15.18
N SER A 273 -7.09 -23.95 -15.47
CA SER A 273 -6.63 -22.75 -16.17
C SER A 273 -7.22 -21.45 -15.60
N THR A 274 -7.22 -21.28 -14.27
CA THR A 274 -7.78 -20.07 -13.62
C THR A 274 -6.74 -18.99 -13.36
N ILE A 275 -5.45 -19.35 -13.32
CA ILE A 275 -4.33 -18.40 -13.33
C ILE A 275 -3.40 -18.84 -14.47
N CYS A 276 -3.24 -17.96 -15.45
CA CYS A 276 -2.33 -18.07 -16.57
C CYS A 276 -1.19 -17.05 -16.36
N LEU A 277 0.05 -17.51 -16.44
CA LEU A 277 1.24 -16.70 -16.17
C LEU A 277 2.05 -16.56 -17.45
N HIS A 278 2.30 -15.32 -17.86
CA HIS A 278 2.94 -14.97 -19.14
C HIS A 278 4.32 -14.37 -18.84
N ALA A 279 5.38 -15.04 -19.28
CA ALA A 279 6.77 -14.68 -19.00
C ALA A 279 7.31 -13.59 -19.96
N GLU A 280 6.49 -12.58 -20.24
CA GLU A 280 6.79 -11.51 -21.18
C GLU A 280 6.27 -10.14 -20.69
N GLY A 281 6.80 -9.07 -21.27
CA GLY A 281 6.44 -7.70 -20.92
C GLY A 281 5.36 -7.14 -21.84
N VAL A 282 4.36 -6.48 -21.24
CA VAL A 282 3.30 -5.74 -21.95
C VAL A 282 3.51 -4.26 -21.72
N SER A 283 3.69 -3.48 -22.80
CA SER A 283 3.56 -2.02 -22.84
C SER A 283 2.11 -1.58 -23.16
N ARG A 284 1.85 -0.27 -23.25
CA ARG A 284 0.54 0.22 -23.70
C ARG A 284 0.30 -0.17 -25.16
N GLU A 285 1.35 -0.11 -25.96
CA GLU A 285 1.38 -0.41 -27.39
C GLU A 285 1.13 -1.92 -27.65
N ASP A 286 1.39 -2.77 -26.66
CA ASP A 286 1.13 -4.21 -26.69
C ASP A 286 -0.29 -4.60 -26.25
N ILE A 287 -1.13 -3.68 -25.77
CA ILE A 287 -2.43 -4.04 -25.14
C ILE A 287 -3.37 -4.82 -26.07
N SER A 288 -3.27 -4.60 -27.39
CA SER A 288 -4.01 -5.36 -28.40
C SER A 288 -3.56 -6.82 -28.55
N LYS A 289 -2.30 -7.12 -28.21
CA LYS A 289 -1.71 -8.48 -28.24
C LYS A 289 -2.17 -9.34 -27.06
N VAL A 290 -2.52 -8.71 -25.94
CA VAL A 290 -3.10 -9.37 -24.75
C VAL A 290 -4.46 -10.03 -25.07
N GLY A 291 -5.16 -9.56 -26.11
CA GLY A 291 -6.41 -10.14 -26.60
C GLY A 291 -7.64 -9.63 -25.84
N ASP A 292 -8.55 -10.55 -25.50
CA ASP A 292 -9.85 -10.25 -24.90
C ASP A 292 -9.86 -10.41 -23.37
N PHE A 293 -10.12 -9.33 -22.64
CA PHE A 293 -10.24 -9.29 -21.19
C PHE A 293 -11.29 -8.25 -20.74
N HIS A 294 -11.86 -8.39 -19.54
CA HIS A 294 -12.94 -7.51 -19.06
C HIS A 294 -12.40 -6.36 -18.19
N VAL A 295 -11.35 -6.65 -17.42
CA VAL A 295 -10.68 -5.72 -16.50
C VAL A 295 -9.17 -5.83 -16.68
N LEU A 296 -8.50 -4.69 -16.86
CA LEU A 296 -7.05 -4.53 -16.77
C LEU A 296 -6.68 -4.07 -15.35
N LEU A 297 -5.63 -4.65 -14.75
CA LEU A 297 -5.13 -4.27 -13.43
C LEU A 297 -3.66 -3.86 -13.51
N GLY A 298 -3.37 -2.59 -13.21
CA GLY A 298 -2.02 -2.12 -12.93
C GLY A 298 -1.58 -2.56 -11.52
N ALA A 299 -0.61 -3.47 -11.45
CA ALA A 299 0.04 -3.91 -10.21
C ALA A 299 1.58 -3.91 -10.37
N ASP A 300 2.09 -3.21 -11.39
CA ASP A 300 3.48 -3.04 -11.80
C ASP A 300 4.27 -2.01 -10.96
N GLY A 301 3.67 -1.53 -9.88
CA GLY A 301 4.34 -0.83 -8.78
C GLY A 301 4.49 0.69 -8.97
N ALA A 302 5.39 1.30 -8.19
CA ALA A 302 5.54 2.77 -8.11
C ALA A 302 5.86 3.47 -9.45
N ALA A 303 6.40 2.74 -10.44
CA ALA A 303 6.72 3.26 -11.77
C ALA A 303 5.63 3.00 -12.83
N SER A 304 4.47 2.45 -12.42
CA SER A 304 3.44 1.84 -13.27
C SER A 304 3.13 2.59 -14.57
N TRP A 305 3.16 1.89 -15.70
CA TRP A 305 2.74 2.47 -16.98
C TRP A 305 1.21 2.55 -17.05
N VAL A 306 0.49 1.57 -16.47
CA VAL A 306 -0.98 1.57 -16.40
C VAL A 306 -1.47 2.82 -15.66
N ARG A 307 -0.87 3.14 -14.51
CA ARG A 307 -1.17 4.36 -13.75
C ARG A 307 -0.91 5.62 -14.59
N LYS A 308 0.26 5.73 -15.21
CA LYS A 308 0.65 6.86 -16.08
C LYS A 308 -0.22 7.04 -17.32
N SER A 309 -0.77 5.96 -17.88
CA SER A 309 -1.56 6.00 -19.13
C SER A 309 -3.03 6.33 -18.92
N TYR A 310 -3.63 5.82 -17.83
CA TYR A 310 -5.08 5.92 -17.60
C TYR A 310 -5.48 6.77 -16.39
N PHE A 311 -4.56 7.08 -15.48
CA PHE A 311 -4.83 7.87 -14.26
C PHE A 311 -4.03 9.19 -14.22
N HIS A 312 -3.44 9.60 -15.35
CA HIS A 312 -2.77 10.88 -15.48
C HIS A 312 -3.71 12.06 -15.16
N GLY A 313 -3.24 13.02 -14.35
CA GLY A 313 -4.07 14.12 -13.85
C GLY A 313 -5.01 13.74 -12.69
N TYR A 314 -5.24 12.46 -12.45
CA TYR A 314 -5.92 11.93 -11.25
C TYR A 314 -4.93 11.60 -10.13
N GLU A 315 -3.65 11.99 -10.23
CA GLU A 315 -2.64 11.74 -9.22
C GLU A 315 -2.46 12.95 -8.29
N ARG A 316 -2.25 12.70 -6.99
CA ARG A 316 -1.87 13.73 -6.01
C ARG A 316 -0.67 13.29 -5.18
N GLU A 317 0.46 13.98 -5.35
CA GLU A 317 1.54 13.94 -4.38
C GLU A 317 1.11 14.63 -3.07
N ARG A 318 1.52 14.05 -1.93
CA ARG A 318 1.31 14.57 -0.58
C ARG A 318 2.64 14.86 0.15
N GLY A 319 3.78 14.53 -0.46
CA GLY A 319 5.14 14.89 -0.01
C GLY A 319 6.21 13.88 -0.43
N LYS A 320 7.47 14.32 -0.45
CA LYS A 320 8.67 13.52 -0.74
C LYS A 320 9.50 13.25 0.53
N SER A 321 10.28 12.16 0.49
CA SER A 321 11.38 11.84 1.39
C SER A 321 12.48 11.12 0.60
N PHE A 322 13.72 11.16 1.10
CA PHE A 322 14.84 10.41 0.54
C PHE A 322 15.40 9.43 1.57
N ALA A 323 15.87 8.28 1.12
CA ALA A 323 16.58 7.33 1.97
C ALA A 323 17.76 6.67 1.26
N LEU A 324 18.79 6.34 2.02
CA LEU A 324 19.78 5.33 1.70
C LEU A 324 19.28 3.98 2.21
N GLY A 325 19.58 2.90 1.50
CA GLY A 325 19.45 1.53 1.96
C GLY A 325 20.77 0.78 1.82
N LEU A 326 21.26 0.21 2.92
CA LEU A 326 22.34 -0.78 2.93
C LEU A 326 21.70 -2.17 2.98
N ALA A 327 21.91 -2.99 1.96
CA ALA A 327 21.58 -4.40 2.02
C ALA A 327 22.71 -5.16 2.71
N PHE A 328 22.41 -6.13 3.57
CA PHE A 328 23.41 -6.97 4.24
C PHE A 328 23.06 -8.46 4.23
N ASP A 329 24.09 -9.29 4.39
CA ASP A 329 24.01 -10.75 4.46
C ASP A 329 24.93 -11.30 5.56
N ARG A 330 24.34 -11.76 6.66
CA ARG A 330 25.06 -12.23 7.85
C ARG A 330 24.49 -13.59 8.30
N PRO A 331 24.97 -14.73 7.77
CA PRO A 331 24.41 -16.07 8.06
C PRO A 331 24.35 -16.52 9.53
N ALA A 332 24.89 -15.73 10.47
CA ALA A 332 24.81 -15.93 11.91
C ALA A 332 23.65 -15.15 12.59
N GLY A 333 22.57 -14.83 11.84
CA GLY A 333 21.41 -14.06 12.33
C GLY A 333 21.70 -12.57 12.50
N LEU A 334 20.95 -11.88 13.35
CA LEU A 334 21.20 -10.46 13.68
C LEU A 334 22.35 -10.31 14.71
N PRO A 335 23.08 -9.18 14.72
CA PRO A 335 24.09 -8.92 15.75
C PRO A 335 23.48 -8.73 17.14
N TRP A 336 22.36 -7.99 17.22
CA TRP A 336 21.58 -7.76 18.44
C TRP A 336 20.23 -8.46 18.38
N SER A 337 19.65 -8.76 19.56
CA SER A 337 18.29 -9.32 19.67
C SER A 337 17.23 -8.45 19.00
N GLN A 338 16.26 -9.08 18.35
CA GLN A 338 15.17 -8.39 17.63
C GLN A 338 14.40 -7.37 18.51
N PRO A 339 14.10 -7.63 19.81
CA PRO A 339 13.63 -6.61 20.75
C PRO A 339 14.47 -5.33 20.78
N LEU A 340 15.80 -5.45 20.91
CA LEU A 340 16.69 -4.29 21.02
C LEU A 340 16.72 -3.49 19.70
N ASN A 341 16.74 -4.19 18.56
CA ASN A 341 16.64 -3.57 17.24
C ASN A 341 15.34 -2.77 17.07
N VAL A 342 14.22 -3.26 17.59
CA VAL A 342 12.93 -2.55 17.56
C VAL A 342 12.96 -1.31 18.47
N PHE A 343 13.56 -1.40 19.66
CA PHE A 343 13.65 -0.24 20.57
C PHE A 343 14.53 0.87 19.99
N LEU A 344 15.67 0.51 19.39
CA LEU A 344 16.58 1.44 18.68
C LEU A 344 15.94 2.03 17.42
N THR A 345 15.23 1.21 16.63
CA THR A 345 14.53 1.63 15.41
C THR A 345 13.40 2.63 15.70
N LEU A 346 12.63 2.43 16.77
CA LEU A 346 11.49 3.29 17.10
C LEU A 346 11.87 4.53 17.93
N GLY A 347 13.02 4.52 18.61
CA GLY A 347 13.50 5.59 19.49
C GLY A 347 13.99 6.86 18.79
N GLN A 348 14.17 6.80 17.47
CA GLN A 348 14.59 7.90 16.58
C GLN A 348 14.04 7.63 15.17
N THR A 349 14.03 8.60 14.23
CA THR A 349 13.55 8.37 12.85
C THR A 349 14.64 8.29 11.80
N ARG A 350 15.84 8.85 12.04
CA ARG A 350 16.98 8.88 11.11
C ARG A 350 17.33 7.49 10.54
N TYR A 351 17.24 6.43 11.33
CA TYR A 351 17.55 5.04 10.94
C TYR A 351 16.36 4.09 11.13
N LEU A 352 16.28 3.07 10.28
CA LEU A 352 15.28 1.99 10.32
C LEU A 352 15.91 0.66 9.88
N LEU A 353 16.01 -0.31 10.80
CA LEU A 353 16.38 -1.68 10.48
C LEU A 353 15.15 -2.51 10.07
N ASN A 354 15.14 -3.04 8.85
CA ASN A 354 14.22 -4.09 8.43
C ASN A 354 15.04 -5.34 8.12
N ALA A 355 15.13 -6.27 9.07
CA ALA A 355 15.98 -7.45 8.97
C ALA A 355 15.31 -8.72 9.49
N SER A 356 15.66 -9.85 8.88
CA SER A 356 15.27 -11.20 9.28
C SER A 356 16.39 -11.84 10.08
N ASP A 357 16.07 -12.30 11.29
CA ASP A 357 16.99 -13.07 12.13
C ASP A 357 17.16 -14.50 11.62
N TYR A 358 16.10 -15.10 11.04
CA TYR A 358 16.17 -16.46 10.49
C TYR A 358 17.03 -16.55 9.23
N ASP A 359 17.19 -15.45 8.49
CA ASP A 359 17.98 -15.39 7.26
C ASP A 359 19.30 -14.61 7.41
N GLY A 360 19.46 -13.83 8.48
CA GLY A 360 20.60 -12.91 8.62
C GLY A 360 20.63 -11.77 7.60
N ARG A 361 19.52 -11.54 6.88
CA ARG A 361 19.42 -10.64 5.73
C ARG A 361 18.43 -9.52 5.97
N GLY A 362 18.69 -8.37 5.36
CA GLY A 362 17.84 -7.20 5.53
C GLY A 362 18.40 -5.93 4.93
N TYR A 363 17.72 -4.84 5.26
CA TYR A 363 18.11 -3.48 4.90
C TYR A 363 18.23 -2.62 6.16
N LEU A 364 19.34 -1.88 6.28
CA LEU A 364 19.43 -0.70 7.14
C LEU A 364 19.12 0.51 6.27
N ASN A 365 18.05 1.22 6.61
CA ASN A 365 17.63 2.41 5.91
C ASN A 365 18.00 3.65 6.73
N MET A 366 18.53 4.68 6.07
CA MET A 366 18.81 5.99 6.68
C MET A 366 18.04 7.08 5.92
N GLN A 367 17.26 7.91 6.59
CA GLN A 367 16.63 9.09 5.97
C GLN A 367 17.72 10.08 5.56
N LEU A 368 17.61 10.67 4.37
CA LEU A 368 18.61 11.58 3.81
C LEU A 368 18.07 13.01 3.68
N THR A 369 18.92 13.98 3.98
CA THR A 369 18.76 15.36 3.50
C THR A 369 18.88 15.43 1.98
N GLU A 370 18.49 16.57 1.40
CA GLU A 370 18.64 16.79 -0.03
C GLU A 370 20.12 16.85 -0.46
N GLU A 371 21.03 17.38 0.37
CA GLU A 371 22.47 17.37 0.11
C GLU A 371 23.05 15.94 0.11
N GLU A 372 22.71 15.13 1.11
CA GLU A 372 23.15 13.74 1.19
C GLU A 372 22.61 12.90 0.02
N TRP A 373 21.37 13.14 -0.41
CA TRP A 373 20.78 12.48 -1.59
C TRP A 373 21.55 12.73 -2.89
N HIS A 374 22.12 13.93 -3.06
CA HIS A 374 22.96 14.25 -4.23
C HIS A 374 24.36 13.61 -4.14
N LYS A 375 24.84 13.30 -2.93
CA LYS A 375 26.09 12.53 -2.71
C LYS A 375 25.91 11.02 -2.87
N MET A 376 24.69 10.51 -3.11
CA MET A 376 24.43 9.08 -3.34
C MET A 376 24.82 8.62 -4.75
N VAL A 377 26.12 8.63 -5.03
CA VAL A 377 26.72 8.29 -6.34
C VAL A 377 27.83 7.26 -6.19
N SER A 378 28.14 6.56 -7.28
CA SER A 378 29.36 5.77 -7.40
C SER A 378 30.56 6.65 -7.79
N VAL A 379 31.77 6.09 -7.82
CA VAL A 379 33.02 6.82 -8.15
C VAL A 379 33.05 7.41 -9.56
N ASP A 380 32.20 6.95 -10.48
CA ASP A 380 31.99 7.53 -11.80
C ASP A 380 30.97 8.69 -11.82
N GLY A 381 30.40 9.06 -10.66
CA GLY A 381 29.41 10.11 -10.52
C GLY A 381 27.97 9.67 -10.80
N GLU A 382 27.74 8.46 -11.31
CA GLU A 382 26.40 7.96 -11.62
C GLU A 382 25.66 7.49 -10.36
N PRO A 383 24.34 7.74 -10.21
CA PRO A 383 23.66 7.50 -8.93
C PRO A 383 23.40 6.03 -8.60
N VAL A 384 23.62 5.64 -7.34
CA VAL A 384 23.42 4.25 -6.89
C VAL A 384 21.93 3.92 -6.71
N THR A 385 21.39 3.00 -7.50
CA THR A 385 19.93 2.68 -7.54
C THR A 385 19.68 1.17 -7.52
N PHE A 386 18.44 0.73 -7.34
CA PHE A 386 18.10 -0.71 -7.47
C PHE A 386 18.45 -1.33 -8.83
N GLY A 387 18.55 -0.53 -9.90
CA GLY A 387 19.01 -1.00 -11.22
C GLY A 387 20.54 -1.01 -11.36
N ARG A 388 21.22 -0.04 -10.73
CA ARG A 388 22.67 0.10 -10.70
C ARG A 388 23.13 0.32 -9.24
N PRO A 389 23.18 -0.74 -8.40
CA PRO A 389 23.57 -0.60 -7.00
C PRO A 389 25.05 -0.24 -6.89
N GLY A 390 25.43 0.43 -5.80
CA GLY A 390 26.82 0.62 -5.41
C GLY A 390 27.32 -0.55 -4.55
N CYS A 391 28.63 -0.78 -4.57
CA CYS A 391 29.31 -1.69 -3.64
C CYS A 391 30.25 -0.92 -2.71
N LEU A 392 30.64 -1.56 -1.60
CA LEU A 392 31.79 -1.14 -0.80
C LEU A 392 33.03 -1.86 -1.30
N ARG A 393 34.19 -1.20 -1.29
CA ARG A 393 35.49 -1.85 -1.48
C ARG A 393 35.80 -2.77 -0.30
N ALA A 394 36.30 -3.96 -0.55
CA ALA A 394 36.73 -4.88 0.49
C ALA A 394 38.02 -4.39 1.19
N ALA A 395 38.30 -4.91 2.39
CA ALA A 395 39.43 -4.47 3.21
C ALA A 395 40.83 -4.79 2.62
N ASP A 396 40.89 -5.69 1.63
CA ASP A 396 42.08 -6.00 0.82
C ASP A 396 42.21 -5.13 -0.45
N GLY A 397 41.25 -4.21 -0.67
CA GLY A 397 41.17 -3.35 -1.84
C GLY A 397 40.32 -3.89 -3.00
N SER A 398 39.88 -5.15 -2.93
CA SER A 398 39.13 -5.82 -3.99
C SER A 398 37.70 -5.31 -4.18
N ILE A 399 37.11 -5.64 -5.34
CA ILE A 399 35.73 -5.31 -5.71
C ILE A 399 34.87 -6.57 -5.51
N PRO A 400 33.71 -6.49 -4.80
CA PRO A 400 32.81 -7.62 -4.64
C PRO A 400 32.27 -8.19 -5.97
N ASP A 401 32.02 -9.50 -5.99
CA ASP A 401 31.51 -10.21 -7.16
C ASP A 401 30.23 -9.58 -7.74
N GLY A 402 30.20 -9.40 -9.06
CA GLY A 402 29.03 -8.86 -9.79
C GLY A 402 28.92 -7.34 -9.85
N PHE A 403 30.00 -6.63 -9.47
CA PHE A 403 30.21 -5.18 -9.60
C PHE A 403 31.48 -4.86 -10.41
N THR A 404 31.59 -3.64 -10.93
CA THR A 404 32.84 -3.08 -11.50
C THR A 404 33.48 -2.06 -10.55
N PRO A 405 34.77 -1.69 -10.72
CA PRO A 405 35.38 -0.61 -9.95
C PRO A 405 34.58 0.70 -9.99
N ASP A 406 33.95 1.00 -11.12
CA ASP A 406 33.12 2.19 -11.36
C ASP A 406 31.83 2.21 -10.52
N GLN A 407 31.43 1.06 -9.96
CA GLN A 407 30.29 0.92 -9.06
C GLN A 407 30.65 1.02 -7.57
N VAL A 408 31.91 1.28 -7.21
CA VAL A 408 32.25 1.58 -5.81
C VAL A 408 31.51 2.86 -5.39
N PHE A 409 30.86 2.82 -4.22
CA PHE A 409 30.08 3.94 -3.68
C PHE A 409 31.03 5.08 -3.28
N ALA A 410 30.98 6.23 -3.95
CA ALA A 410 31.99 7.28 -3.78
C ALA A 410 32.16 7.77 -2.33
N PRO A 411 31.09 7.94 -1.52
CA PRO A 411 31.25 8.29 -0.11
C PRO A 411 32.00 7.26 0.73
N SER A 412 32.10 5.97 0.35
CA SER A 412 32.91 5.01 1.11
C SER A 412 34.42 5.15 0.88
N GLU A 413 34.85 5.92 -0.11
CA GLU A 413 36.27 6.20 -0.32
C GLU A 413 36.70 7.44 0.50
N ASP A 414 35.81 8.42 0.72
CA ASP A 414 36.01 9.49 1.72
C ASP A 414 35.58 9.04 3.14
N ARG A 415 36.48 8.31 3.81
CA ARG A 415 36.31 7.89 5.21
C ARG A 415 36.23 9.05 6.21
N SER A 416 36.56 10.29 5.81
CA SER A 416 36.42 11.49 6.64
C SER A 416 35.07 12.21 6.44
N GLY A 417 34.32 11.83 5.41
CA GLY A 417 33.08 12.47 5.00
C GLY A 417 31.93 12.27 6.00
N THR A 418 31.17 13.34 6.24
CA THR A 418 30.04 13.36 7.20
C THR A 418 28.94 12.34 6.85
N LEU A 419 28.70 12.12 5.55
CA LEU A 419 27.78 11.09 5.06
C LEU A 419 28.30 9.68 5.40
N TRP A 420 29.60 9.41 5.19
CA TRP A 420 30.16 8.09 5.51
C TRP A 420 30.13 7.81 7.02
N GLN A 421 30.52 8.78 7.84
CA GLN A 421 30.45 8.65 9.31
C GLN A 421 29.01 8.37 9.78
N SER A 422 28.01 9.01 9.16
CA SER A 422 26.59 8.74 9.44
C SER A 422 26.16 7.32 9.02
N ILE A 423 26.74 6.78 7.95
CA ILE A 423 26.48 5.41 7.46
C ILE A 423 27.15 4.37 8.38
N GLU A 424 28.42 4.59 8.71
CA GLU A 424 29.23 3.72 9.57
C GLU A 424 28.66 3.66 11.00
N ASP A 425 28.25 4.80 11.57
CA ASP A 425 27.54 4.84 12.86
C ASP A 425 26.17 4.14 12.78
N GLY A 426 25.49 4.21 11.63
CA GLY A 426 24.27 3.44 11.38
C GLY A 426 24.50 1.92 11.46
N LEU A 427 25.62 1.43 10.93
CA LEU A 427 26.01 0.02 11.04
C LEU A 427 26.33 -0.35 12.50
N LYS A 428 27.12 0.47 13.21
CA LYS A 428 27.46 0.28 14.65
C LYS A 428 26.22 0.24 15.54
N LEU A 429 25.24 1.12 15.29
CA LEU A 429 23.96 1.19 16.01
C LEU A 429 23.23 -0.16 16.04
N PHE A 430 23.31 -0.93 14.95
CA PHE A 430 22.71 -2.27 14.83
C PHE A 430 23.72 -3.43 14.87
N GLY A 431 25.00 -3.14 15.20
CA GLY A 431 26.07 -4.12 15.40
C GLY A 431 26.62 -4.78 14.13
N PHE A 432 26.28 -4.26 12.95
CA PHE A 432 26.74 -4.79 11.66
C PHE A 432 28.13 -4.28 11.31
N LYS A 433 28.86 -5.03 10.48
CA LYS A 433 30.17 -4.66 9.91
C LYS A 433 30.03 -4.19 8.47
N GLU A 434 30.95 -3.36 8.01
CA GLU A 434 31.06 -3.00 6.59
C GLU A 434 31.16 -4.23 5.68
N SER A 435 31.91 -5.25 6.12
CA SER A 435 32.10 -6.52 5.40
C SER A 435 30.84 -7.40 5.30
N GLU A 436 29.77 -7.04 5.99
CA GLU A 436 28.46 -7.73 5.93
C GLU A 436 27.50 -7.00 4.95
N VAL A 437 27.87 -5.82 4.43
CA VAL A 437 27.09 -5.03 3.46
C VAL A 437 27.32 -5.54 2.03
N ILE A 438 26.25 -5.96 1.37
CA ILE A 438 26.27 -6.53 0.01
C ILE A 438 25.89 -5.53 -1.09
N ASN A 439 25.27 -4.39 -0.76
CA ASN A 439 25.10 -3.24 -1.67
C ASN A 439 24.56 -1.98 -0.96
N VAL A 440 24.77 -0.84 -1.61
CA VAL A 440 24.23 0.48 -1.27
C VAL A 440 23.29 0.96 -2.38
N VAL A 441 22.12 1.48 -2.01
CA VAL A 441 21.16 2.08 -2.95
C VAL A 441 20.55 3.37 -2.39
N ARG A 442 20.21 4.31 -3.27
CA ARG A 442 19.34 5.46 -2.98
C ARG A 442 17.89 5.14 -3.35
N ILE A 443 16.98 5.48 -2.44
CA ILE A 443 15.56 5.16 -2.51
C ILE A 443 14.75 6.47 -2.47
N PRO A 444 14.12 6.89 -3.57
CA PRO A 444 13.19 8.01 -3.57
C PRO A 444 11.85 7.56 -2.96
N ILE A 445 11.31 8.34 -2.03
CA ILE A 445 10.03 8.05 -1.35
C ILE A 445 9.05 9.18 -1.69
N VAL A 446 8.28 9.01 -2.76
CA VAL A 446 7.19 9.92 -3.11
C VAL A 446 5.89 9.36 -2.55
N VAL A 447 5.15 10.14 -1.75
CA VAL A 447 3.83 9.75 -1.22
C VAL A 447 2.75 10.25 -2.19
N GLN A 448 2.31 9.39 -3.09
CA GLN A 448 1.44 9.72 -4.22
C GLN A 448 0.21 8.80 -4.22
N ALA A 449 -0.96 9.29 -4.63
CA ALA A 449 -2.17 8.49 -4.72
C ALA A 449 -3.04 8.89 -5.91
N VAL A 450 -3.77 7.93 -6.50
CA VAL A 450 -4.85 8.19 -7.45
C VAL A 450 -6.12 8.69 -6.74
N LEU A 451 -6.86 9.60 -7.36
CA LEU A 451 -8.17 10.07 -6.88
C LEU A 451 -9.29 9.06 -7.15
N GLU A 452 -9.13 8.22 -8.18
CA GLU A 452 -10.06 7.18 -8.57
C GLU A 452 -9.31 5.86 -8.81
N GLY A 453 -9.86 4.75 -8.31
CA GLY A 453 -9.24 3.43 -8.37
C GLY A 453 -9.53 2.61 -9.62
N ALA A 454 -10.49 3.05 -10.45
CA ALA A 454 -10.87 2.41 -11.70
C ALA A 454 -11.45 3.42 -12.71
N GLN A 455 -11.19 3.20 -14.00
CA GLN A 455 -11.72 3.98 -15.13
C GLN A 455 -12.11 3.07 -16.31
N TYR A 456 -12.74 3.65 -17.33
CA TYR A 456 -12.96 2.97 -18.61
C TYR A 456 -11.66 2.88 -19.41
N LEU A 457 -11.48 1.81 -20.19
CA LEU A 457 -10.44 1.80 -21.23
C LEU A 457 -10.78 2.79 -22.36
N PRO A 458 -9.81 3.57 -22.88
CA PRO A 458 -10.03 4.46 -24.01
C PRO A 458 -10.55 3.68 -25.24
N PRO A 459 -11.59 4.15 -25.95
CA PRO A 459 -12.19 3.40 -27.06
C PRO A 459 -11.20 2.90 -28.12
N ALA A 460 -10.16 3.69 -28.42
CA ALA A 460 -9.08 3.35 -29.37
C ALA A 460 -8.30 2.07 -28.98
N GLU A 461 -8.21 1.77 -27.68
CA GLU A 461 -7.47 0.63 -27.12
C GLU A 461 -8.38 -0.58 -26.87
N THR A 462 -9.69 -0.46 -27.11
CA THR A 462 -10.65 -1.56 -26.95
C THR A 462 -10.72 -2.50 -28.15
N SER A 463 -9.96 -2.27 -29.23
CA SER A 463 -10.14 -2.93 -30.53
C SER A 463 -9.96 -4.46 -30.52
N SER A 464 -9.15 -5.00 -29.61
CA SER A 464 -8.98 -6.46 -29.39
C SER A 464 -10.12 -7.11 -28.59
N LEU A 465 -11.00 -6.32 -27.98
CA LEU A 465 -12.08 -6.81 -27.11
C LEU A 465 -13.30 -7.26 -27.91
N GLN A 466 -13.98 -8.29 -27.43
CA GLN A 466 -15.22 -8.83 -28.00
C GLN A 466 -16.48 -8.04 -27.61
N ARG A 467 -16.33 -6.93 -26.89
CA ARG A 467 -17.41 -6.13 -26.27
C ARG A 467 -17.11 -4.63 -26.37
N PRO A 468 -18.10 -3.73 -26.18
CA PRO A 468 -17.94 -2.30 -26.48
C PRO A 468 -16.77 -1.61 -25.79
N HIS A 469 -16.53 -1.92 -24.51
CA HIS A 469 -15.41 -1.41 -23.71
C HIS A 469 -14.94 -2.42 -22.66
N GLY A 470 -13.78 -2.17 -22.07
CA GLY A 470 -13.29 -2.82 -20.85
C GLY A 470 -13.10 -1.81 -19.72
N LEU A 471 -12.83 -2.30 -18.51
CA LEU A 471 -12.42 -1.46 -17.37
C LEU A 471 -10.91 -1.54 -17.15
N VAL A 472 -10.33 -0.52 -16.53
CA VAL A 472 -8.97 -0.53 -15.99
C VAL A 472 -8.99 -0.11 -14.52
N ALA A 473 -8.17 -0.75 -13.70
CA ALA A 473 -8.01 -0.49 -12.27
C ALA A 473 -6.53 -0.54 -11.86
N VAL A 474 -6.22 -0.06 -10.66
CA VAL A 474 -4.86 -0.07 -10.09
C VAL A 474 -4.83 -0.58 -8.65
N ALA A 475 -3.71 -1.20 -8.23
CA ALA A 475 -3.52 -1.74 -6.87
C ALA A 475 -2.08 -1.54 -6.32
N GLY A 476 -1.94 -1.55 -4.99
CA GLY A 476 -0.67 -1.33 -4.29
C GLY A 476 0.03 -0.02 -4.70
N ASP A 477 1.35 -0.04 -4.88
CA ASP A 477 2.14 1.12 -5.31
C ASP A 477 1.73 1.70 -6.70
N ALA A 478 0.94 0.97 -7.48
CA ALA A 478 0.33 1.49 -8.72
C ALA A 478 -0.99 2.27 -8.47
N ALA A 479 -1.54 2.24 -7.24
CA ALA A 479 -2.67 3.06 -6.80
C ALA A 479 -2.27 4.09 -5.74
N MET A 480 -1.42 3.72 -4.78
CA MET A 480 -0.89 4.61 -3.76
C MET A 480 0.52 4.19 -3.33
N THR A 481 1.49 5.11 -3.39
CA THR A 481 2.82 4.93 -2.81
C THR A 481 2.85 5.54 -1.42
N VAL A 482 3.30 4.76 -0.43
CA VAL A 482 3.28 5.15 0.99
C VAL A 482 4.69 5.38 1.52
N HIS A 483 4.83 6.18 2.58
CA HIS A 483 6.12 6.33 3.25
C HIS A 483 6.53 5.01 3.94
N PHE A 484 7.76 4.55 3.72
CA PHE A 484 8.16 3.21 4.20
C PHE A 484 8.67 3.15 5.64
N TRP A 485 8.72 4.28 6.37
CA TRP A 485 8.44 4.29 7.82
C TRP A 485 6.91 4.43 7.97
N PRO A 486 6.13 3.46 8.50
CA PRO A 486 6.51 2.29 9.30
C PRO A 486 6.28 0.92 8.60
N GLY A 487 6.84 0.71 7.40
CA GLY A 487 6.93 -0.59 6.73
C GLY A 487 5.66 -1.09 6.02
N ARG A 488 4.72 -0.21 5.65
CA ARG A 488 3.33 -0.62 5.31
C ARG A 488 2.99 -0.83 3.82
N GLY A 489 3.89 -0.55 2.87
CA GLY A 489 3.60 -0.64 1.42
C GLY A 489 2.98 -1.97 0.99
N LEU A 490 3.66 -3.09 1.24
CA LEU A 490 3.16 -4.43 0.88
C LEU A 490 1.85 -4.80 1.59
N ASN A 491 1.64 -4.36 2.84
CA ASN A 491 0.38 -4.58 3.55
C ASN A 491 -0.78 -3.89 2.80
N SER A 492 -0.55 -2.69 2.28
CA SER A 492 -1.52 -1.93 1.48
C SER A 492 -1.75 -2.58 0.11
N GLY A 493 -0.69 -3.09 -0.52
CA GLY A 493 -0.76 -3.90 -1.73
C GLY A 493 -1.68 -5.12 -1.57
N ILE A 494 -1.39 -6.00 -0.60
CA ILE A 494 -2.20 -7.20 -0.31
C ILE A 494 -3.65 -6.83 0.00
N LYS A 495 -3.89 -5.83 0.87
CA LYS A 495 -5.23 -5.31 1.17
C LYS A 495 -5.99 -4.91 -0.11
N SER A 496 -5.37 -4.15 -1.01
CA SER A 496 -6.00 -3.67 -2.25
C SER A 496 -6.32 -4.81 -3.23
N GLY A 497 -5.40 -5.77 -3.43
CA GLY A 497 -5.66 -6.94 -4.28
C GLY A 497 -6.82 -7.80 -3.76
N ILE A 498 -6.87 -8.03 -2.45
CA ILE A 498 -7.96 -8.76 -1.78
C ILE A 498 -9.29 -8.02 -1.91
N ALA A 499 -9.30 -6.69 -1.76
CA ALA A 499 -10.49 -5.84 -1.90
C ALA A 499 -11.05 -5.81 -3.33
N LEU A 500 -10.17 -5.76 -4.34
CA LEU A 500 -10.58 -5.83 -5.74
C LEU A 500 -11.19 -7.21 -6.06
N GLY A 501 -10.57 -8.29 -5.58
CA GLY A 501 -11.12 -9.64 -5.70
C GLY A 501 -12.49 -9.81 -5.03
N ASP A 502 -12.69 -9.19 -3.86
CA ASP A 502 -13.98 -9.15 -3.18
C ASP A 502 -15.08 -8.47 -4.00
N GLU A 503 -14.79 -7.28 -4.57
CA GLU A 503 -15.83 -6.54 -5.29
C GLU A 503 -16.08 -7.08 -6.70
N LEU A 504 -15.04 -7.56 -7.41
CA LEU A 504 -15.20 -8.22 -8.72
C LEU A 504 -16.10 -9.46 -8.63
N VAL A 505 -15.87 -10.33 -7.65
CA VAL A 505 -16.72 -11.53 -7.44
C VAL A 505 -18.10 -11.12 -6.92
N SER A 506 -18.19 -10.22 -5.95
CA SER A 506 -19.48 -9.74 -5.42
C SER A 506 -20.36 -9.08 -6.48
N ALA A 507 -19.79 -8.34 -7.42
CA ALA A 507 -20.54 -7.72 -8.51
C ALA A 507 -20.86 -8.71 -9.65
N LEU A 508 -20.05 -9.75 -9.86
CA LEU A 508 -20.37 -10.88 -10.76
C LEU A 508 -21.57 -11.68 -10.24
N ASP A 509 -21.53 -12.10 -8.97
CA ASP A 509 -22.59 -12.90 -8.30
C ASP A 509 -23.97 -12.24 -8.35
N ASN A 510 -23.99 -10.91 -8.22
CA ASN A 510 -25.20 -10.10 -8.16
C ASN A 510 -25.57 -9.47 -9.52
N GLY A 511 -24.92 -9.88 -10.63
CA GLY A 511 -25.20 -9.38 -11.98
C GLY A 511 -24.86 -7.90 -12.21
N ARG A 512 -24.21 -7.22 -11.25
CA ARG A 512 -23.81 -5.80 -11.33
C ARG A 512 -22.73 -5.55 -12.40
N PHE A 513 -22.05 -6.59 -12.88
CA PHE A 513 -21.10 -6.50 -14.00
C PHE A 513 -21.71 -6.40 -15.40
N ILE A 514 -23.05 -6.53 -15.53
CA ILE A 514 -23.73 -6.35 -16.82
C ILE A 514 -23.55 -4.89 -17.28
N GLY A 515 -23.00 -4.71 -18.49
CA GLY A 515 -22.66 -3.40 -19.05
C GLY A 515 -21.27 -2.85 -18.69
N LEU A 516 -20.47 -3.57 -17.89
CA LEU A 516 -19.20 -3.10 -17.33
C LEU A 516 -19.27 -1.64 -16.79
N PRO A 517 -20.21 -1.31 -15.89
CA PRO A 517 -20.31 0.05 -15.33
C PRO A 517 -19.23 0.29 -14.27
N LEU A 518 -18.72 1.52 -14.16
CA LEU A 518 -17.78 1.89 -13.08
C LEU A 518 -18.39 1.68 -11.68
N ASP A 519 -19.70 1.80 -11.55
CA ASP A 519 -20.44 1.49 -10.32
C ASP A 519 -20.29 0.03 -9.84
N ALA A 520 -19.91 -0.91 -10.71
CA ALA A 520 -19.55 -2.26 -10.30
C ALA A 520 -18.29 -2.31 -9.41
N LEU A 521 -17.44 -1.27 -9.47
CA LEU A 521 -16.22 -1.12 -8.68
C LEU A 521 -16.30 0.00 -7.62
N ARG A 522 -17.46 0.61 -7.39
CA ARG A 522 -17.63 1.70 -6.41
C ARG A 522 -17.10 1.34 -5.02
N SER A 523 -17.45 0.15 -4.49
CA SER A 523 -16.95 -0.31 -3.19
C SER A 523 -15.42 -0.44 -3.12
N TYR A 524 -14.76 -0.72 -4.26
CA TYR A 524 -13.30 -0.81 -4.34
C TYR A 524 -12.65 0.58 -4.34
N ASN A 525 -13.25 1.54 -5.04
CA ASN A 525 -12.84 2.93 -5.01
C ASN A 525 -12.94 3.52 -3.59
N ASP A 526 -14.09 3.33 -2.94
CA ASP A 526 -14.34 3.79 -1.57
C ASP A 526 -13.33 3.16 -0.58
N PHE A 527 -12.99 1.88 -0.77
CA PHE A 527 -11.97 1.19 0.01
C PHE A 527 -10.57 1.78 -0.20
N LEU A 528 -10.17 2.06 -1.44
CA LEU A 528 -8.88 2.68 -1.74
C LEU A 528 -8.77 4.08 -1.12
N LEU A 529 -9.82 4.91 -1.19
CA LEU A 529 -9.83 6.24 -0.57
C LEU A 529 -9.71 6.17 0.96
N GLN A 530 -10.40 5.22 1.61
CA GLN A 530 -10.24 4.98 3.05
C GLN A 530 -8.81 4.50 3.39
N LEU A 531 -8.25 3.60 2.58
CA LEU A 531 -6.90 3.08 2.77
C LEU A 531 -5.85 4.19 2.61
N GLN A 532 -5.97 5.05 1.59
CA GLN A 532 -5.13 6.25 1.44
C GLN A 532 -5.22 7.15 2.68
N GLY A 533 -6.42 7.44 3.17
CA GLY A 533 -6.58 8.23 4.40
C GLY A 533 -5.89 7.60 5.62
N ARG A 534 -5.82 6.26 5.69
CA ARG A 534 -5.17 5.53 6.78
C ARG A 534 -3.65 5.46 6.66
N GLU A 535 -3.13 5.25 5.46
CA GLU A 535 -1.69 5.03 5.20
C GLU A 535 -0.94 6.35 4.89
N HIS A 536 -1.62 7.35 4.31
CA HIS A 536 -1.03 8.67 4.05
C HIS A 536 -1.25 9.57 5.27
N ASP A 537 -2.50 9.95 5.54
CA ASP A 537 -2.80 11.04 6.48
C ASP A 537 -2.65 10.65 7.95
N LYS A 538 -2.64 9.34 8.26
CA LYS A 538 -2.43 8.79 9.61
C LYS A 538 -1.13 7.99 9.79
N ARG A 539 -0.24 7.92 8.79
CA ARG A 539 1.09 7.25 8.92
C ARG A 539 2.21 7.99 8.21
N SER A 540 2.06 8.24 6.91
CA SER A 540 3.10 8.91 6.11
C SER A 540 3.30 10.38 6.50
N LEU A 541 2.22 11.18 6.56
CA LEU A 541 2.30 12.60 6.92
C LEU A 541 2.86 12.84 8.35
N PRO A 542 2.50 12.06 9.38
CA PRO A 542 3.17 12.14 10.69
C PRO A 542 4.70 12.02 10.66
N ILE A 543 5.29 11.19 9.78
CA ILE A 543 6.76 11.15 9.62
C ILE A 543 7.25 12.37 8.84
N LEU A 544 6.66 12.66 7.67
CA LEU A 544 7.08 13.75 6.80
C LEU A 544 7.07 15.13 7.49
N ASN A 545 6.07 15.36 8.36
CA ASN A 545 5.90 16.59 9.13
C ASN A 545 6.76 16.66 10.41
N GLN A 546 7.38 15.55 10.83
CA GLN A 546 8.27 15.50 12.00
C GLN A 546 9.74 15.59 11.59
N SER A 547 10.15 14.78 10.61
CA SER A 547 11.54 14.67 10.17
C SER A 547 11.71 14.19 8.72
N GLY A 548 10.68 13.64 8.08
CA GLY A 548 10.84 12.88 6.83
C GLY A 548 10.97 13.72 5.56
N SER A 549 10.49 14.97 5.55
CA SER A 549 10.74 15.85 4.40
C SER A 549 12.23 16.26 4.36
N PRO A 550 12.95 16.17 3.21
CA PRO A 550 14.38 16.45 3.13
C PRO A 550 14.76 17.85 3.64
N GLU A 551 13.88 18.82 3.46
CA GLU A 551 14.01 20.21 3.91
C GLU A 551 13.91 20.34 5.44
N THR A 552 13.01 19.58 6.06
CA THR A 552 12.87 19.53 7.53
C THR A 552 14.03 18.77 8.15
N LEU A 553 14.45 17.66 7.55
CA LEU A 553 15.60 16.88 8.03
C LEU A 553 16.89 17.70 7.97
N GLY A 554 17.12 18.43 6.88
CA GLY A 554 18.25 19.35 6.75
C GLY A 554 18.25 20.41 7.85
N TRP A 555 17.13 21.12 8.03
CA TRP A 555 17.02 22.13 9.07
C TRP A 555 17.23 21.58 10.50
N LEU A 556 16.75 20.37 10.78
CA LEU A 556 16.99 19.70 12.07
C LEU A 556 18.47 19.37 12.27
N ILE A 557 19.11 18.78 11.26
CA ILE A 557 20.54 18.42 11.29
C ILE A 557 21.42 19.68 11.41
N ASP A 558 21.07 20.78 10.75
CA ASP A 558 21.72 22.10 10.92
C ASP A 558 21.62 22.64 12.36
N GLN A 559 20.58 22.28 13.11
CA GLN A 559 20.43 22.68 14.52
C GLN A 559 21.02 21.65 15.50
N ALA A 560 21.36 20.43 15.05
CA ALA A 560 21.90 19.38 15.91
C ALA A 560 23.14 19.82 16.74
N PRO A 561 24.08 20.64 16.24
CA PRO A 561 25.21 21.14 17.04
C PRO A 561 24.83 22.02 18.24
N ALA A 562 23.59 22.50 18.34
CA ALA A 562 23.10 23.26 19.50
C ALA A 562 22.66 22.36 20.68
N VAL A 563 22.59 21.04 20.48
CA VAL A 563 22.19 20.05 21.49
C VAL A 563 23.42 19.51 22.22
N PRO A 564 23.53 19.61 23.56
CA PRO A 564 24.66 19.00 24.27
C PRO A 564 24.66 17.46 24.17
N ASP A 565 25.83 16.85 24.06
CA ASP A 565 25.97 15.39 23.85
C ASP A 565 25.31 14.57 24.96
N ALA A 566 25.47 14.96 26.22
CA ALA A 566 24.79 14.32 27.35
C ALA A 566 23.25 14.41 27.20
N VAL A 567 22.73 15.56 26.76
CA VAL A 567 21.29 15.75 26.49
C VAL A 567 20.82 14.85 25.35
N ALA A 568 21.60 14.71 24.27
CA ALA A 568 21.26 13.82 23.16
C ALA A 568 21.24 12.34 23.60
N VAL A 569 22.21 11.90 24.41
CA VAL A 569 22.27 10.53 24.93
C VAL A 569 21.11 10.25 25.89
N GLU A 570 20.84 11.10 26.89
CA GLU A 570 19.73 10.90 27.82
C GLU A 570 18.37 10.91 27.11
N TRP A 571 18.20 11.74 26.08
CA TRP A 571 17.00 11.76 25.24
C TRP A 571 16.78 10.43 24.50
N LEU A 572 17.81 9.91 23.83
CA LEU A 572 17.73 8.65 23.09
C LEU A 572 17.54 7.43 24.00
N VAL A 573 18.24 7.39 25.14
CA VAL A 573 18.06 6.36 26.18
C VAL A 573 16.64 6.41 26.74
N GLY A 574 16.14 7.59 27.09
CA GLY A 574 14.78 7.79 27.59
C GLY A 574 13.72 7.35 26.58
N ALA A 575 13.86 7.75 25.31
CA ALA A 575 12.93 7.36 24.24
C ALA A 575 12.89 5.84 24.03
N ALA A 576 14.06 5.18 23.88
CA ALA A 576 14.14 3.74 23.68
C ALA A 576 13.59 2.95 24.88
N THR A 577 13.91 3.35 26.11
CA THR A 577 13.42 2.69 27.34
C THR A 577 11.90 2.86 27.51
N GLN A 578 11.34 4.06 27.25
CA GLN A 578 9.88 4.26 27.26
C GLN A 578 9.15 3.41 26.20
N ILE A 579 9.78 3.16 25.05
CA ILE A 579 9.24 2.28 24.01
C ILE A 579 9.31 0.82 24.45
N ALA A 580 10.43 0.38 25.02
CA ALA A 580 10.59 -0.97 25.56
C ALA A 580 9.57 -1.28 26.65
N GLU A 581 9.41 -0.38 27.63
CA GLU A 581 8.36 -0.47 28.66
C GLU A 581 6.96 -0.61 28.07
N ARG A 582 6.63 0.22 27.06
CA ARG A 582 5.30 0.26 26.45
C ARG A 582 5.00 -0.95 25.57
N LEU A 583 6.01 -1.54 24.94
CA LEU A 583 5.83 -2.72 24.08
C LEU A 583 5.82 -4.02 24.89
N GLN A 584 6.75 -4.19 25.83
CA GLN A 584 6.89 -5.41 26.63
C GLN A 584 5.74 -5.60 27.64
N ARG A 585 5.01 -4.54 28.00
CA ARG A 585 3.77 -4.62 28.80
C ARG A 585 2.53 -5.09 28.01
N ARG A 586 2.64 -5.36 26.70
CA ARG A 586 1.51 -5.83 25.89
C ARG A 586 1.34 -7.34 25.97
N ALA A 587 0.11 -7.81 26.10
CA ALA A 587 -0.24 -9.24 26.10
C ALA A 587 0.03 -9.94 24.75
N ASP A 588 0.26 -9.19 23.68
CA ASP A 588 0.64 -9.67 22.34
C ASP A 588 2.11 -9.36 21.98
N TRP A 589 2.97 -9.09 22.97
CA TRP A 589 4.43 -9.04 22.80
C TRP A 589 5.00 -10.44 22.53
N PRO A 590 5.71 -10.69 21.41
CA PRO A 590 6.05 -12.04 20.98
C PRO A 590 7.41 -12.56 21.49
N PHE A 591 8.08 -11.85 22.41
CA PHE A 591 9.38 -12.23 22.97
C PHE A 591 9.34 -12.24 24.50
N GLU A 592 10.39 -12.76 25.12
CA GLU A 592 10.64 -12.57 26.54
C GLU A 592 10.88 -11.07 26.88
N VAL A 593 10.78 -10.74 28.17
CA VAL A 593 11.04 -9.38 28.66
C VAL A 593 12.55 -9.17 28.81
N VAL A 594 13.10 -8.25 28.02
CA VAL A 594 14.50 -7.87 28.09
C VAL A 594 14.78 -7.13 29.41
N ALA A 595 15.58 -7.74 30.28
CA ALA A 595 16.12 -7.08 31.45
C ALA A 595 17.24 -6.08 31.06
N ASN A 596 17.46 -5.06 31.89
CA ASN A 596 18.58 -4.11 31.74
C ASN A 596 18.63 -3.40 30.36
N VAL A 597 17.47 -3.00 29.81
CA VAL A 597 17.38 -2.30 28.52
C VAL A 597 18.23 -1.03 28.50
N GLU A 598 18.09 -0.16 29.50
CA GLU A 598 18.85 1.10 29.55
C GLU A 598 20.38 0.88 29.48
N PRO A 599 21.01 0.02 30.32
CA PRO A 599 22.42 -0.34 30.16
C PRO A 599 22.79 -0.81 28.75
N GLN A 600 21.97 -1.65 28.09
CA GLN A 600 22.22 -2.12 26.73
C GLN A 600 22.18 -0.97 25.71
N ILE A 601 21.14 -0.11 25.76
CA ILE A 601 21.03 1.07 24.89
C ILE A 601 22.24 2.00 25.11
N ARG A 602 22.66 2.24 26.36
CA ARG A 602 23.85 3.05 26.67
C ARG A 602 25.15 2.44 26.13
N ILE A 603 25.29 1.11 26.11
CA ILE A 603 26.46 0.42 25.52
C ILE A 603 26.49 0.55 24.00
N VAL A 604 25.33 0.51 23.33
CA VAL A 604 25.22 0.74 21.87
C VAL A 604 25.53 2.19 21.52
N LEU A 605 24.86 3.16 22.15
CA LEU A 605 25.01 4.59 21.82
C LEU A 605 26.42 5.14 22.05
N ARG A 606 27.20 4.54 22.98
CA ARG A 606 28.62 4.89 23.22
C ARG A 606 29.56 4.57 22.07
N GLN A 607 29.13 3.79 21.07
CA GLN A 607 29.94 3.42 19.91
C GLN A 607 29.81 4.42 18.74
N LEU A 608 28.90 5.40 18.86
CA LEU A 608 28.52 6.32 17.80
C LEU A 608 29.20 7.67 17.99
N SER A 609 29.39 8.43 16.90
CA SER A 609 29.94 9.77 16.99
C SER A 609 29.00 10.75 17.70
N SER A 610 29.62 11.72 18.37
CA SER A 610 29.01 12.93 18.93
C SER A 610 28.05 13.63 17.94
N ALA A 611 28.40 13.66 16.65
CA ALA A 611 27.55 14.23 15.61
C ALA A 611 26.28 13.39 15.36
N THR A 612 26.43 12.09 15.10
CA THR A 612 25.30 11.19 14.81
C THR A 612 24.32 11.12 15.98
N LEU A 613 24.81 11.07 17.22
CA LEU A 613 23.96 11.09 18.43
C LEU A 613 23.05 12.33 18.49
N ARG A 614 23.59 13.51 18.18
CA ARG A 614 22.79 14.75 18.11
C ARG A 614 21.79 14.73 16.95
N GLN A 615 22.19 14.24 15.76
CA GLN A 615 21.28 14.09 14.61
C GLN A 615 20.11 13.14 14.93
N MET A 616 20.39 11.98 15.54
CA MET A 616 19.37 11.04 15.98
C MET A 616 18.41 11.68 16.99
N ALA A 617 18.92 12.43 17.97
CA ALA A 617 18.10 13.08 18.98
C ALA A 617 17.12 14.12 18.39
N VAL A 618 17.59 14.99 17.47
CA VAL A 618 16.73 15.98 16.79
C VAL A 618 15.78 15.39 15.75
N SER A 619 16.00 14.15 15.30
CA SER A 619 15.04 13.44 14.42
C SER A 619 13.73 13.04 15.14
N PHE A 620 13.78 12.98 16.48
CA PHE A 620 12.72 12.54 17.39
C PHE A 620 12.32 11.05 17.25
N PRO A 621 11.77 10.40 18.29
CA PRO A 621 11.21 9.05 18.20
C PRO A 621 10.02 8.97 17.23
N TRP A 622 9.67 7.78 16.76
CA TRP A 622 8.53 7.60 15.86
C TRP A 622 7.22 8.09 16.51
N PRO A 623 6.34 8.79 15.77
CA PRO A 623 5.04 9.28 16.27
C PRO A 623 4.01 8.13 16.39
N THR A 624 4.40 7.02 17.02
CA THR A 624 3.62 5.77 17.04
C THR A 624 2.23 5.92 17.66
N ARG A 625 2.03 6.90 18.54
CA ARG A 625 0.72 7.25 19.12
C ARG A 625 -0.24 7.78 18.04
N GLU A 626 0.22 8.67 17.16
CA GLU A 626 -0.58 9.24 16.07
C GLU A 626 -0.80 8.22 14.93
N MET A 627 0.10 7.25 14.80
CA MET A 627 -0.03 6.12 13.88
C MET A 627 -1.07 5.06 14.30
N THR A 628 -1.61 5.11 15.52
CA THR A 628 -2.65 4.18 16.01
C THR A 628 -4.02 4.40 15.34
N GLY A 629 -5.08 3.77 15.87
CA GLY A 629 -6.40 3.68 15.26
C GLY A 629 -6.55 2.45 14.36
N ALA A 630 -7.80 2.11 14.04
CA ALA A 630 -8.19 0.89 13.34
C ALA A 630 -7.44 0.67 12.02
N GLU A 631 -7.24 -0.59 11.63
CA GLU A 631 -6.83 -0.94 10.27
C GLU A 631 -8.03 -0.82 9.32
N VAL A 632 -7.80 -0.25 8.13
CA VAL A 632 -8.73 -0.38 7.00
C VAL A 632 -8.50 -1.76 6.38
N LEU A 633 -9.55 -2.58 6.34
CA LEU A 633 -9.52 -4.00 5.94
C LEU A 633 -10.71 -4.32 5.00
N PRO A 634 -10.53 -5.22 4.01
CA PRO A 634 -11.59 -5.60 3.07
C PRO A 634 -12.67 -6.44 3.79
N ILE A 635 -13.79 -5.79 4.15
CA ILE A 635 -14.83 -6.32 5.05
C ILE A 635 -15.48 -7.63 4.56
N ARG A 636 -15.48 -7.90 3.25
CA ARG A 636 -16.03 -9.14 2.65
C ARG A 636 -15.10 -10.36 2.87
N SER A 637 -13.79 -10.14 3.02
CA SER A 637 -12.80 -11.20 3.32
C SER A 637 -12.63 -11.50 4.82
N MET A 638 -13.24 -10.73 5.71
CA MET A 638 -13.08 -10.90 7.16
C MET A 638 -13.95 -12.04 7.68
N ARG A 639 -13.40 -12.93 8.52
CA ARG A 639 -14.18 -13.96 9.22
C ARG A 639 -15.19 -13.28 10.16
N PRO A 640 -16.34 -13.90 10.48
CA PRO A 640 -17.35 -13.29 11.36
C PRO A 640 -16.79 -12.83 12.71
N GLU A 641 -15.90 -13.61 13.33
CA GLU A 641 -15.21 -13.26 14.58
C GLU A 641 -14.24 -12.08 14.43
N GLU A 642 -13.48 -12.03 13.34
CA GLU A 642 -12.53 -10.95 13.03
C GLU A 642 -13.29 -9.65 12.76
N LYS A 643 -14.39 -9.74 12.03
CA LYS A 643 -15.31 -8.63 11.76
C LYS A 643 -15.93 -8.11 13.06
N GLN A 644 -16.34 -8.98 13.98
CA GLN A 644 -16.88 -8.57 15.28
C GLN A 644 -15.81 -7.90 16.16
N LYS A 645 -14.60 -8.46 16.22
CA LYS A 645 -13.45 -7.87 16.93
C LYS A 645 -13.06 -6.50 16.34
N TRP A 646 -13.06 -6.36 15.01
CA TRP A 646 -12.78 -5.11 14.31
C TRP A 646 -13.87 -4.06 14.53
N LEU A 647 -15.15 -4.45 14.50
CA LEU A 647 -16.25 -3.56 14.86
C LEU A 647 -16.12 -3.10 16.32
N GLN A 648 -15.79 -3.99 17.26
CA GLN A 648 -15.55 -3.62 18.66
C GLN A 648 -14.39 -2.61 18.81
N GLN A 649 -13.30 -2.79 18.06
CA GLN A 649 -12.19 -1.82 18.01
C GLN A 649 -12.63 -0.47 17.42
N LEU A 650 -13.44 -0.47 16.36
CA LEU A 650 -13.99 0.73 15.74
C LEU A 650 -14.90 1.49 16.71
N TRP A 651 -15.83 0.81 17.38
CA TRP A 651 -16.73 1.39 18.38
C TRP A 651 -15.98 1.93 19.60
N GLY A 652 -14.95 1.24 20.07
CA GLY A 652 -14.06 1.74 21.14
C GLY A 652 -13.41 3.05 20.75
N LEU A 653 -12.77 3.11 19.58
CA LEU A 653 -12.11 4.31 19.07
C LEU A 653 -13.07 5.49 18.82
N LEU A 654 -14.31 5.21 18.42
CA LEU A 654 -15.35 6.23 18.29
C LEU A 654 -15.73 6.80 19.66
N ARG A 655 -15.98 5.93 20.65
CA ARG A 655 -16.29 6.37 22.03
C ARG A 655 -15.13 7.16 22.64
N ASP A 656 -13.89 6.72 22.45
CA ASP A 656 -12.70 7.42 22.93
C ASP A 656 -12.55 8.81 22.28
N GLN A 657 -12.96 8.99 21.01
CA GLN A 657 -13.03 10.31 20.36
C GLN A 657 -14.17 11.18 20.90
N GLU A 658 -15.35 10.61 21.14
CA GLU A 658 -16.48 11.34 21.76
C GLU A 658 -16.16 11.77 23.19
N GLU A 659 -15.49 10.92 23.97
CA GLU A 659 -15.00 11.24 25.31
C GLU A 659 -13.96 12.38 25.27
N GLN A 660 -12.99 12.34 24.35
CA GLN A 660 -12.01 13.42 24.19
C GLN A 660 -12.66 14.75 23.74
N GLN A 661 -13.61 14.71 22.81
CA GLN A 661 -14.37 15.90 22.40
C GLN A 661 -15.29 16.41 23.51
N GLY A 662 -15.91 15.52 24.29
CA GLY A 662 -16.74 15.84 25.45
C GLY A 662 -15.93 16.44 26.59
N MET A 663 -14.73 15.94 26.85
CA MET A 663 -13.79 16.49 27.83
C MET A 663 -13.29 17.87 27.38
N GLY A 664 -12.96 18.05 26.10
CA GLY A 664 -12.61 19.36 25.53
C GLY A 664 -13.75 20.39 25.62
N LYS A 665 -15.02 19.96 25.44
CA LYS A 665 -16.20 20.80 25.66
C LYS A 665 -16.43 21.11 27.14
N ARG A 666 -16.28 20.14 28.05
CA ARG A 666 -16.39 20.34 29.50
C ARG A 666 -15.31 21.29 30.04
N LEU A 667 -14.05 21.13 29.62
CA LEU A 667 -12.96 22.03 30.02
C LEU A 667 -13.19 23.47 29.53
N ARG A 668 -13.73 23.67 28.32
CA ARG A 668 -14.16 24.99 27.82
C ARG A 668 -15.40 25.57 28.51
N ALA A 669 -16.25 24.74 29.09
CA ALA A 669 -17.38 25.19 29.92
C ALA A 669 -16.92 25.56 31.34
N GLN A 670 -16.05 24.75 31.93
CA GLN A 670 -15.49 24.98 33.26
C GLN A 670 -14.49 26.14 33.28
N SER A 671 -13.86 26.51 32.16
CA SER A 671 -13.03 27.73 32.08
C SER A 671 -13.83 29.04 31.93
N ARG A 672 -15.15 29.03 32.18
CA ARG A 672 -16.02 30.22 32.16
C ARG A 672 -16.72 30.53 33.49
N PHE A 673 -16.51 29.70 34.51
CA PHE A 673 -16.88 29.96 35.90
C PHE A 673 -15.66 29.65 36.79
N ASP A 674 -15.67 30.16 38.02
CA ASP A 674 -14.66 29.95 39.07
C ASP A 674 -13.21 30.37 38.75
N GLY A 675 -12.93 31.65 38.98
CA GLY A 675 -11.58 32.10 39.30
C GLY A 675 -11.17 31.66 40.71
N ARG A 676 -9.93 31.15 40.86
CA ARG A 676 -9.31 30.58 42.09
C ARG A 676 -9.80 29.19 42.53
N ALA A 677 -9.38 28.17 41.78
CA ALA A 677 -9.06 26.86 42.35
C ALA A 677 -7.73 26.33 41.76
N ARG A 678 -6.81 25.84 42.60
CA ARG A 678 -5.68 25.01 42.14
C ARG A 678 -6.19 23.57 42.06
N LEU A 679 -6.20 22.99 40.86
CA LEU A 679 -6.43 21.56 40.62
C LEU A 679 -5.22 20.98 39.86
N PRO A 680 -4.92 19.67 40.03
CA PRO A 680 -3.70 19.08 39.49
C PRO A 680 -3.71 19.05 37.96
N SER A 681 -2.57 19.40 37.36
CA SER A 681 -2.39 19.42 35.91
C SER A 681 -2.34 18.00 35.33
N ALA A 682 -3.48 17.49 34.86
CA ALA A 682 -3.53 16.31 34.01
C ALA A 682 -2.76 16.59 32.71
N SER A 683 -1.55 16.04 32.61
CA SER A 683 -0.59 16.32 31.54
C SER A 683 -1.03 15.69 30.21
N LEU A 684 -1.47 16.53 29.27
CA LEU A 684 -1.72 16.15 27.88
C LEU A 684 -0.45 16.27 27.01
N SER A 685 0.74 16.03 27.57
CA SER A 685 1.98 16.22 26.81
C SER A 685 2.30 15.07 25.84
N ARG A 686 2.82 15.46 24.67
CA ARG A 686 3.31 14.57 23.62
C ARG A 686 4.75 14.17 24.02
N PHE A 687 4.84 13.04 24.73
CA PHE A 687 5.97 12.61 25.57
C PHE A 687 6.13 13.42 26.87
N GLU A 688 6.56 12.73 27.93
CA GLU A 688 7.16 13.29 29.16
C GLU A 688 8.59 12.76 29.23
N ALA A 689 9.53 13.53 29.79
CA ALA A 689 10.88 13.02 30.05
C ALA A 689 10.88 11.96 31.16
N PRO A 690 11.88 11.06 31.21
CA PRO A 690 12.00 10.08 32.29
C PRO A 690 12.10 10.75 33.67
N ARG A 691 11.45 10.16 34.68
CA ARG A 691 11.70 10.51 36.09
C ARG A 691 12.78 9.56 36.62
N PRO A 692 13.80 10.05 37.33
CA PRO A 692 14.81 9.17 37.94
C PRO A 692 14.17 8.30 39.02
N SER A 693 14.50 7.01 39.04
CA SER A 693 14.05 6.08 40.07
C SER A 693 14.92 6.21 41.32
N SER A 694 14.33 6.67 42.43
CA SER A 694 15.03 6.80 43.71
C SER A 694 15.37 5.43 44.28
N TRP A 695 16.65 5.04 44.20
CA TRP A 695 17.18 3.87 44.91
C TRP A 695 17.18 4.14 46.42
N SER A 696 16.42 3.36 47.19
CA SER A 696 16.42 3.41 48.65
C SER A 696 16.33 2.00 49.25
N SER A 697 17.49 1.33 49.33
CA SER A 697 17.63 -0.03 49.85
C SER A 697 18.75 -0.10 50.90
N ALA A 698 18.38 0.00 52.18
CA ALA A 698 19.21 -0.36 53.32
C ALA A 698 18.31 -0.95 54.44
N PRO A 699 18.76 -1.94 55.25
CA PRO A 699 17.85 -3.02 55.59
C PRO A 699 17.47 -3.17 57.08
N SER A 700 16.28 -3.75 57.28
CA SER A 700 15.88 -4.66 58.36
C SER A 700 16.28 -4.39 59.82
N SER A 701 15.27 -4.26 60.66
CA SER A 701 15.03 -5.28 61.70
C SER A 701 13.53 -5.38 62.00
N SER A 702 13.10 -6.49 62.58
CA SER A 702 11.69 -6.80 62.85
C SER A 702 11.39 -6.82 64.35
N SER A 703 10.15 -6.52 64.74
CA SER A 703 9.27 -7.52 65.39
C SER A 703 7.99 -6.94 66.00
N LEU A 704 6.95 -7.80 65.99
CA LEU A 704 5.85 -7.87 66.95
C LEU A 704 4.85 -6.70 67.06
N SER A 705 3.81 -6.95 67.86
CA SER A 705 2.50 -6.33 67.79
C SER A 705 1.92 -6.01 69.17
N LEU A 706 0.72 -5.43 69.17
CA LEU A 706 -0.23 -5.28 70.28
C LEU A 706 -0.03 -4.16 71.32
N SER A 707 -1.15 -3.43 71.47
CA SER A 707 -1.74 -2.92 72.72
C SER A 707 -1.49 -1.47 73.20
N ARG A 708 -2.60 -0.73 73.18
CA ARG A 708 -3.16 0.18 74.23
C ARG A 708 -2.35 1.35 74.84
N SER A 709 -3.13 2.43 75.01
CA SER A 709 -3.09 3.47 76.07
C SER A 709 -2.05 4.61 76.03
N ARG A 710 -2.55 5.78 75.60
CA ARG A 710 -2.90 6.95 76.46
C ARG A 710 -1.77 7.76 77.13
N ALA A 711 -1.79 9.07 76.85
CA ALA A 711 -1.13 10.18 77.59
C ALA A 711 0.42 10.22 77.53
N SER A 712 1.09 11.36 77.68
CA SER A 712 0.74 12.80 77.55
C SER A 712 2.01 13.67 77.62
N SER A 713 1.92 14.98 77.27
CA SER A 713 2.84 16.07 77.72
C SER A 713 4.33 15.97 77.29
N LEU A 714 5.19 17.02 77.30
CA LEU A 714 5.08 18.50 77.32
C LEU A 714 6.49 19.08 76.96
N VAL A 715 6.57 20.26 76.29
CA VAL A 715 7.75 21.19 76.27
C VAL A 715 9.05 20.65 75.61
N GLY A 716 9.98 21.42 75.02
CA GLY A 716 10.12 22.87 74.75
C GLY A 716 10.87 23.12 73.41
N GLU A 717 11.00 24.33 72.87
CA GLU A 717 12.02 25.37 73.19
C GLU A 717 13.48 24.99 72.83
N THR A 718 14.37 25.84 72.28
CA THR A 718 14.29 27.25 71.79
C THR A 718 15.47 27.58 70.83
N GLY A 719 15.43 28.73 70.12
CA GLY A 719 16.56 29.32 69.37
C GLY A 719 16.65 28.93 67.87
N GLY A 720 17.15 29.73 66.92
CA GLY A 720 17.85 31.03 66.98
C GLY A 720 19.32 30.90 66.51
N LEU A 721 19.94 31.77 65.70
CA LEU A 721 19.65 33.15 65.25
C LEU A 721 20.50 33.53 63.99
N LYS A 722 19.94 34.34 63.06
CA LYS A 722 20.65 35.39 62.25
C LYS A 722 21.72 34.91 61.22
N ARG A 723 22.22 35.68 60.23
CA ARG A 723 22.20 37.15 59.92
C ARG A 723 22.50 37.44 58.41
N SER A 724 21.84 38.44 57.80
CA SER A 724 22.35 39.56 56.90
C SER A 724 23.46 39.37 55.84
N ASN A 725 23.62 40.15 54.74
CA ASN A 725 22.80 41.12 53.96
C ASN A 725 23.60 41.63 52.72
N GLY A 726 22.93 42.18 51.69
CA GLY A 726 23.48 43.19 50.74
C GLY A 726 23.21 42.87 49.25
N THR A 727 22.63 43.70 48.35
CA THR A 727 22.78 45.14 47.94
C THR A 727 23.96 45.40 46.96
N ARG A 728 23.83 46.10 45.81
CA ARG A 728 22.67 46.72 45.08
C ARG A 728 23.09 47.22 43.67
N SER A 729 22.14 47.26 42.69
CA SER A 729 22.13 48.18 41.50
C SER A 729 23.25 47.97 40.43
N ARG A 730 23.28 48.59 39.22
CA ARG A 730 22.46 49.62 38.53
C ARG A 730 22.62 49.51 36.97
N ALA A 731 21.79 50.20 36.18
CA ALA A 731 21.93 50.38 34.70
C ALA A 731 21.26 51.73 34.25
N PRO A 732 21.03 51.99 32.94
CA PRO A 732 21.93 52.51 31.89
C PRO A 732 21.64 54.01 31.56
N PRO A 733 22.05 54.57 30.38
CA PRO A 733 21.05 54.89 29.34
C PRO A 733 21.54 54.82 27.85
N ARG A 734 20.76 55.39 26.91
CA ARG A 734 20.82 55.30 25.43
C ARG A 734 21.29 56.62 24.76
N PHE A 735 21.56 56.63 23.43
CA PHE A 735 21.00 57.62 22.46
C PHE A 735 21.11 57.17 20.96
N ARG A 736 20.68 58.01 20.00
CA ARG A 736 20.41 57.84 18.54
C ARG A 736 20.27 59.26 17.89
N PRO A 737 20.02 59.51 16.56
CA PRO A 737 20.18 58.74 15.30
C PRO A 737 20.71 59.57 14.07
N SER A 738 20.59 59.03 12.83
CA SER A 738 20.43 59.73 11.50
C SER A 738 21.67 60.41 10.84
N TYR A 739 21.76 60.72 9.52
CA TYR A 739 20.79 60.83 8.38
C TYR A 739 21.46 60.68 6.96
N GLU A 740 20.65 60.45 5.90
CA GLU A 740 20.80 60.75 4.42
C GLU A 740 21.90 60.07 3.53
N THR A 741 21.67 59.52 2.31
CA THR A 741 21.25 60.02 0.93
C THR A 741 22.46 60.61 0.13
N SER A 742 22.78 60.42 -1.18
CA SER A 742 22.14 60.05 -2.49
C SER A 742 23.20 59.42 -3.49
N ILE A 743 23.16 59.27 -4.85
CA ILE A 743 22.31 59.70 -6.01
C ILE A 743 22.48 58.82 -7.32
N GLN A 744 21.96 59.31 -8.47
CA GLN A 744 21.95 58.99 -9.93
C GLN A 744 23.32 58.74 -10.67
N SER A 745 23.49 58.33 -11.95
CA SER A 745 22.69 57.87 -13.16
C SER A 745 23.64 57.08 -14.16
N THR A 746 23.58 56.91 -15.51
CA THR A 746 22.80 57.35 -16.73
C THR A 746 23.10 56.36 -17.92
N VAL A 747 22.18 55.99 -18.85
CA VAL A 747 21.97 56.47 -20.28
C VAL A 747 23.25 56.55 -21.17
N ALA A 748 23.36 56.11 -22.46
CA ALA A 748 22.50 55.54 -23.55
C ALA A 748 23.36 54.59 -24.47
N SER A 749 22.95 53.79 -25.48
CA SER A 749 21.72 53.50 -26.29
C SER A 749 21.58 54.13 -27.72
N ARG A 750 21.72 53.33 -28.83
CA ARG A 750 21.06 53.50 -30.17
C ARG A 750 21.33 52.42 -31.27
N ASP A 751 20.30 52.17 -32.12
CA ASP A 751 20.16 51.74 -33.55
C ASP A 751 21.35 51.05 -34.32
N SER A 752 21.21 50.08 -35.26
CA SER A 752 20.22 49.91 -36.36
C SER A 752 20.17 48.51 -37.05
N ARG A 753 18.99 48.12 -37.58
CA ARG A 753 18.65 47.34 -38.81
C ARG A 753 19.52 46.16 -39.36
N GLY A 754 18.88 44.98 -39.49
CA GLY A 754 18.68 44.29 -40.80
C GLY A 754 19.39 42.95 -41.10
N GLY A 755 18.68 42.01 -41.75
CA GLY A 755 19.25 40.80 -42.40
C GLY A 755 18.43 39.51 -42.25
N ASP A 756 18.23 38.76 -43.35
CA ASP A 756 17.63 37.41 -43.37
C ASP A 756 18.61 36.30 -42.96
N GLY A 757 18.10 35.19 -42.40
CA GLY A 757 18.87 33.96 -42.14
C GLY A 757 18.00 32.76 -41.77
N ARG A 758 18.26 31.59 -42.37
CA ARG A 758 17.53 30.33 -42.16
C ARG A 758 18.29 29.33 -41.28
N ASN A 759 17.53 28.40 -40.68
CA ASN A 759 17.91 27.09 -40.11
C ASN A 759 18.72 27.07 -38.80
N GLY A 760 18.34 26.13 -37.91
CA GLY A 760 19.26 25.48 -37.00
C GLY A 760 18.72 25.20 -35.59
N ASN A 761 18.38 23.93 -35.33
CA ASN A 761 18.33 23.21 -34.04
C ASN A 761 17.99 23.92 -32.71
N GLY A 762 17.17 23.22 -31.91
CA GLY A 762 17.52 22.87 -30.53
C GLY A 762 17.50 23.99 -29.49
N GLY A 763 16.41 24.06 -28.73
CA GLY A 763 16.34 24.82 -27.49
C GLY A 763 15.29 24.23 -26.56
N GLU A 764 15.64 24.12 -25.28
CA GLU A 764 14.66 23.97 -24.20
C GLU A 764 13.78 25.23 -24.14
N MET A 765 12.56 25.10 -23.61
CA MET A 765 11.80 26.26 -23.15
C MET A 765 11.05 25.92 -21.88
N ASP A 766 11.51 26.51 -20.77
CA ASP A 766 10.68 26.71 -19.59
C ASP A 766 9.40 27.45 -19.99
N LEU A 767 8.27 27.05 -19.39
CA LEU A 767 7.03 27.81 -19.46
C LEU A 767 6.57 28.19 -18.05
N GLU A 768 6.89 29.44 -17.72
CA GLU A 768 6.64 30.11 -16.46
C GLU A 768 5.14 30.19 -16.15
N TRP A 769 4.73 29.65 -15.00
CA TRP A 769 3.31 29.63 -14.60
C TRP A 769 2.85 31.00 -14.07
N THR A 770 2.15 31.76 -14.91
CA THR A 770 1.49 33.01 -14.48
C THR A 770 0.28 32.73 -13.57
N ALA A 771 0.42 33.04 -12.28
CA ALA A 771 -0.60 32.76 -11.27
C ALA A 771 -1.78 33.77 -11.28
N GLY A 772 -2.97 33.30 -11.67
CA GLY A 772 -4.22 34.08 -11.60
C GLY A 772 -4.90 33.97 -10.23
N ASN A 773 -4.95 35.08 -9.48
CA ASN A 773 -5.73 35.20 -8.24
C ASN A 773 -7.22 35.48 -8.51
N PRO A 774 -8.13 34.83 -7.79
CA PRO A 774 -9.38 35.43 -7.31
C PRO A 774 -9.28 35.79 -5.81
N VAL A 775 -10.03 36.80 -5.38
CA VAL A 775 -9.86 37.47 -4.07
C VAL A 775 -11.09 37.24 -3.17
N LEU A 776 -10.92 37.50 -1.86
CA LEU A 776 -11.94 37.60 -0.78
C LEU A 776 -12.36 36.28 -0.11
N SER A 777 -12.72 36.24 1.19
CA SER A 777 -12.32 37.09 2.34
C SER A 777 -12.86 36.51 3.65
N ARG A 778 -12.08 36.51 4.75
CA ARG A 778 -12.38 37.25 6.00
C ARG A 778 -11.40 36.89 7.13
N SER A 779 -11.11 37.89 7.95
CA SER A 779 -10.26 37.80 9.15
C SER A 779 -11.07 37.42 10.40
N GLY A 780 -10.42 36.71 11.32
CA GLY A 780 -10.80 36.62 12.72
C GLY A 780 -9.58 36.94 13.57
N SER A 781 -9.71 37.86 14.53
CA SER A 781 -8.59 38.38 15.32
C SER A 781 -8.12 37.42 16.41
N ALA A 782 -6.90 37.64 16.90
CA ALA A 782 -6.25 36.78 17.88
C ALA A 782 -6.90 36.84 19.28
N ASP A 783 -6.79 35.73 20.00
CA ASP A 783 -6.93 35.66 21.46
C ASP A 783 -5.89 34.65 22.00
N GLY A 784 -5.20 34.99 23.08
CA GLY A 784 -3.91 34.36 23.43
C GLY A 784 -3.98 33.27 24.50
N SER A 785 -3.83 32.00 24.11
CA SER A 785 -3.58 30.90 25.07
C SER A 785 -2.87 29.69 24.46
N PHE A 786 -1.75 29.26 25.07
CA PHE A 786 -1.03 27.99 24.87
C PHE A 786 -0.98 27.39 23.45
N VAL A 787 0.09 27.70 22.72
CA VAL A 787 0.44 27.02 21.46
C VAL A 787 1.28 25.76 21.76
N GLY A 788 0.74 24.58 21.42
CA GLY A 788 1.51 23.34 21.50
C GLY A 788 2.55 23.24 20.38
N LEU A 789 3.75 22.72 20.69
CA LEU A 789 4.92 22.67 19.79
C LEU A 789 4.62 22.19 18.36
N GLY A 790 3.84 21.11 18.21
CA GLY A 790 3.46 20.58 16.88
C GLY A 790 2.63 21.52 16.00
N ARG A 791 2.12 22.63 16.54
CA ARG A 791 1.38 23.66 15.77
C ARG A 791 2.27 24.82 15.28
N MET A 792 3.53 24.90 15.73
CA MET A 792 4.51 25.90 15.25
C MET A 792 5.35 25.41 14.06
N LEU A 793 5.22 24.13 13.67
CA LEU A 793 5.91 23.50 12.54
C LEU A 793 5.02 23.35 11.30
N SER A 794 4.04 24.24 11.11
CA SER A 794 3.28 24.32 9.86
C SER A 794 4.13 24.95 8.75
N VAL A 795 3.98 24.45 7.52
CA VAL A 795 4.78 24.73 6.29
C VAL A 795 5.01 26.22 5.95
N ALA A 796 4.37 27.17 6.63
CA ALA A 796 4.47 28.60 6.35
C ALA A 796 5.65 29.35 7.03
N GLN A 797 6.21 28.88 8.15
CA GLN A 797 7.29 29.61 8.87
C GLN A 797 8.32 28.69 9.56
N ARG A 798 9.60 29.11 9.53
CA ARG A 798 10.73 28.44 10.21
C ARG A 798 10.89 29.00 11.64
N PRO A 799 11.00 28.15 12.70
CA PRO A 799 11.31 28.61 14.05
C PRO A 799 12.73 29.17 14.20
N GLY A 800 12.93 30.07 15.18
CA GLY A 800 14.25 30.60 15.53
C GLY A 800 15.07 29.64 16.40
N ARG A 801 16.41 29.73 16.31
CA ARG A 801 17.38 28.80 16.96
C ARG A 801 17.12 28.51 18.44
N ALA A 802 16.79 29.52 19.22
CA ALA A 802 16.49 29.36 20.65
C ALA A 802 15.34 28.37 20.89
N VAL A 803 14.31 28.35 20.04
CA VAL A 803 13.09 27.57 20.26
C VAL A 803 13.33 26.06 20.25
N LEU A 804 14.32 25.54 19.49
CA LEU A 804 14.63 24.11 19.52
C LEU A 804 15.42 23.73 20.80
N ALA A 805 16.43 24.53 21.16
CA ALA A 805 17.19 24.36 22.39
C ALA A 805 16.27 24.49 23.62
N ASP A 806 15.38 25.48 23.63
CA ASP A 806 14.36 25.69 24.66
C ASP A 806 13.30 24.59 24.65
N ALA A 807 12.92 24.01 23.50
CA ALA A 807 11.97 22.89 23.46
C ALA A 807 12.56 21.58 24.01
N MET A 808 13.79 21.24 23.63
CA MET A 808 14.49 20.08 24.19
C MET A 808 14.82 20.31 25.68
N SER A 809 15.20 21.53 26.05
CA SER A 809 15.41 21.90 27.45
C SER A 809 14.10 21.87 28.25
N LEU A 810 12.98 22.40 27.76
CA LEU A 810 11.69 22.35 28.46
C LEU A 810 11.13 20.93 28.58
N ALA A 811 11.50 20.02 27.67
CA ALA A 811 11.22 18.60 27.84
C ALA A 811 12.01 18.00 29.02
N LEU A 812 13.28 18.37 29.19
CA LEU A 812 14.22 17.78 30.16
C LEU A 812 14.28 18.49 31.53
N PHE A 813 14.01 19.79 31.59
CA PHE A 813 14.16 20.63 32.80
C PHE A 813 12.88 20.78 33.63
N ARG A 814 11.81 20.02 33.35
CA ARG A 814 10.67 19.82 34.28
C ARG A 814 11.03 18.92 35.50
N VAL A 815 12.29 18.97 35.93
CA VAL A 815 12.90 18.08 36.94
C VAL A 815 13.38 18.87 38.18
N GLN A 816 13.21 20.20 38.21
CA GLN A 816 13.32 21.01 39.43
C GLN A 816 12.01 21.79 39.63
N GLY A 817 11.21 21.38 40.61
CA GLY A 817 9.86 21.92 40.78
C GLY A 817 8.94 21.24 41.79
N ASP A 818 9.45 20.42 42.70
CA ASP A 818 9.09 20.34 44.14
C ASP A 818 10.04 19.35 44.85
#